data_AF-A0A7Z9LZD4-F1
#
_entry.id   AF-A0A7Z9LZD4-F1
#
_cell.length_a   1.000
_cell.length_b   1.000
_cell.length_c   1.000
_cell.angle_alpha   90.00
_cell.angle_beta   90.00
_cell.angle_gamma   90.00
#
_symmetry.space_group_name_H-M   'P 1'
#
loop_
_entity.id
_entity.type
_entity.pdbx_description
1 polymer ?
#
loop_
_entity_poly.entity_id
_entity_poly.type
_entity_poly.pdbx_seq_one_letter_code
_entity_poly.pdbx_strand_id
1 'polypeptide(L)'
;MRFNSSLSPVTSKRHYRHDIDGLRAVAVLSVLLFHLDLGFSGGYVGVDVFFVISGYLITGLILKAQSEDRFSLMQFWGRRIRRLVPAVTAMLLVVLLLGFAYLLPRDLDKLGEASIAQLLLVSNIYFANSFDYFAGPAELRPLLHTWSLAVEEQFYLLFPLLLVLCRRFTKRKLAITFGLLAIASFILSIWCLDKYPTAAFFILPTRAWELLLGALLVLVPIGVHSGCQKTTRYQFRNELISTLAAIALVITFFWYDKSTPFPGPTALLPCIATALLIYFNTRHTSHVLSADADVNPARGTTAIGSLLSLNPLTYIGRISYSLYLWHWPIIVFLKYENGLQLSTQLTVIALGASFLAAAVSYHWIETPFRQGHILKNQRRLILGTSFASMLLLGASITFSETGGLANRWPADVQLLLKTTNYRLSRQYSTHAHTAAQEDKLPSIGVKSSTTQPATFLLWGDSHASSIAETCNRLANEYGVSGYVATHANTIPILGVHRPRHFESIAWNNDVLDFVKRHQIKHVLLASRWAGNIEVHTSGLTSFLITDDSRAPRTPATAQRTLQRNLKTTVASLEQMGVQVWVLQQVPLQTRNPVHALVAAIKTGSTEIPRGVALSEHRERQKNVNRILSSIHSENYHLLDPTDYFYNGSENANIGIIGERNVSYYRDLHHVTFAGSEAILRPLLDRMFQTMAPPNSRVNIAMEPASNLR
;
A
#
# COMPACT_ATOMS: atom_id res chain seq x y z
N MET A 1 -6.71 -77.42 3.78
CA MET A 1 -5.44 -77.02 3.12
C MET A 1 -5.33 -75.50 3.16
N ARG A 2 -4.35 -74.98 3.91
CA ARG A 2 -4.01 -73.55 3.97
C ARG A 2 -3.06 -73.24 2.81
N PHE A 3 -3.44 -72.32 1.93
CA PHE A 3 -2.49 -71.69 1.02
C PHE A 3 -2.12 -70.31 1.57
N ASN A 4 -0.91 -70.23 2.14
CA ASN A 4 -0.22 -68.98 2.42
C ASN A 4 0.22 -68.38 1.07
N SER A 5 -0.29 -67.20 0.73
CA SER A 5 0.38 -66.28 -0.18
C SER A 5 0.68 -64.99 0.58
N SER A 6 1.89 -64.92 1.12
CA SER A 6 2.48 -63.72 1.69
C SER A 6 2.73 -62.70 0.57
N LEU A 7 1.74 -61.87 0.28
CA LEU A 7 1.95 -60.60 -0.41
C LEU A 7 2.48 -59.61 0.63
N SER A 8 3.80 -59.50 0.72
CA SER A 8 4.45 -58.38 1.39
C SER A 8 3.88 -57.07 0.82
N PRO A 9 3.32 -56.16 1.63
CA PRO A 9 2.89 -54.88 1.11
C PRO A 9 4.13 -54.14 0.63
N VAL A 10 4.23 -53.91 -0.68
CA VAL A 10 5.20 -52.94 -1.22
C VAL A 10 4.80 -51.59 -0.67
N THR A 11 5.37 -51.20 0.46
CA THR A 11 5.22 -49.87 1.03
C THR A 11 5.83 -48.89 0.03
N SER A 12 5.01 -48.25 -0.80
CA SER A 12 5.48 -47.18 -1.67
C SER A 12 5.96 -46.02 -0.79
N LYS A 13 7.29 -45.85 -0.71
CA LYS A 13 7.89 -44.75 0.04
C LYS A 13 7.43 -43.43 -0.61
N ARG A 14 6.73 -42.59 0.16
CA ARG A 14 6.30 -41.27 -0.28
C ARG A 14 7.53 -40.35 -0.35
N HIS A 15 7.77 -39.70 -1.49
CA HIS A 15 8.85 -38.72 -1.60
C HIS A 15 8.38 -37.30 -1.27
N TYR A 16 9.11 -36.62 -0.39
CA TYR A 16 8.91 -35.22 -0.02
C TYR A 16 9.75 -34.29 -0.92
N ARG A 17 9.19 -33.16 -1.35
CA ARG A 17 9.85 -32.19 -2.27
C ARG A 17 10.54 -31.07 -1.48
N HIS A 18 11.77 -31.33 -1.04
CA HIS A 18 12.59 -30.36 -0.30
C HIS A 18 12.90 -29.09 -1.10
N ASP A 19 13.10 -29.23 -2.40
CA ASP A 19 13.37 -28.11 -3.30
C ASP A 19 12.18 -27.12 -3.41
N ILE A 20 10.94 -27.59 -3.23
CA ILE A 20 9.77 -26.70 -3.15
C ILE A 20 9.82 -25.89 -1.85
N ASP A 21 10.20 -26.49 -0.72
CA ASP A 21 10.43 -25.71 0.51
C ASP A 21 11.55 -24.68 0.31
N GLY A 22 12.65 -25.07 -0.33
CA GLY A 22 13.71 -24.12 -0.69
C GLY A 22 13.22 -22.97 -1.54
N LEU A 23 12.36 -23.24 -2.53
CA LEU A 23 11.77 -22.20 -3.37
C LEU A 23 10.85 -21.27 -2.56
N ARG A 24 10.07 -21.81 -1.62
CA ARG A 24 9.29 -21.02 -0.66
C ARG A 24 10.18 -20.17 0.24
N ALA A 25 11.35 -20.66 0.62
CA ALA A 25 12.33 -19.90 1.39
C ALA A 25 12.85 -18.70 0.61
N VAL A 26 13.27 -18.92 -0.65
CA VAL A 26 13.70 -17.84 -1.53
C VAL A 26 12.60 -16.78 -1.69
N ALA A 27 11.35 -17.21 -1.89
CA ALA A 27 10.21 -16.33 -2.03
C ALA A 27 9.89 -15.49 -0.77
N VAL A 28 9.87 -16.10 0.43
CA VAL A 28 9.60 -15.33 1.67
C VAL A 28 10.77 -14.42 2.02
N LEU A 29 12.01 -14.85 1.78
CA LEU A 29 13.20 -14.02 2.04
C LEU A 29 13.22 -12.80 1.13
N SER A 30 12.91 -12.93 -0.16
CA SER A 30 12.87 -11.78 -1.06
C SER A 30 11.81 -10.77 -0.61
N VAL A 31 10.62 -11.22 -0.20
CA VAL A 31 9.56 -10.35 0.35
C VAL A 31 10.01 -9.67 1.64
N LEU A 32 10.62 -10.41 2.56
CA LEU A 32 11.10 -9.87 3.84
C LEU A 32 12.17 -8.79 3.63
N LEU A 33 13.16 -9.08 2.80
CA LEU A 33 14.26 -8.15 2.51
C LEU A 33 13.79 -6.92 1.72
N PHE A 34 12.77 -7.07 0.87
CA PHE A 34 12.10 -5.95 0.21
C PHE A 34 11.46 -4.99 1.23
N HIS A 35 10.67 -5.50 2.18
CA HIS A 35 9.98 -4.66 3.17
C HIS A 35 10.92 -3.98 4.19
N LEU A 36 12.11 -4.53 4.37
CA LEU A 36 13.20 -3.98 5.17
C LEU A 36 14.14 -3.05 4.38
N ASP A 37 13.86 -2.82 3.08
CA ASP A 37 14.65 -1.98 2.18
C ASP A 37 16.13 -2.44 2.05
N LEU A 38 16.38 -3.76 2.12
CA LEU A 38 17.71 -4.38 2.06
C LEU A 38 18.14 -4.80 0.64
N GLY A 39 17.90 -3.96 -0.36
CA GLY A 39 18.41 -4.13 -1.73
C GLY A 39 17.61 -5.07 -2.66
N PHE A 40 16.54 -5.70 -2.17
CA PHE A 40 15.63 -6.53 -2.98
C PHE A 40 14.47 -5.71 -3.52
N SER A 41 14.74 -4.73 -4.39
CA SER A 41 13.71 -3.78 -4.88
C SER A 41 12.50 -4.45 -5.54
N GLY A 42 12.68 -5.65 -6.11
CA GLY A 42 11.66 -6.46 -6.74
C GLY A 42 11.17 -7.62 -5.88
N GLY A 43 11.50 -7.67 -4.59
CA GLY A 43 11.20 -8.82 -3.73
C GLY A 43 9.71 -9.09 -3.51
N TYR A 44 8.83 -8.12 -3.78
CA TYR A 44 7.37 -8.32 -3.78
C TYR A 44 6.91 -9.44 -4.74
N VAL A 45 7.68 -9.71 -5.79
CA VAL A 45 7.47 -10.81 -6.75
C VAL A 45 7.49 -12.19 -6.07
N GLY A 46 8.08 -12.32 -4.88
CA GLY A 46 8.03 -13.56 -4.11
C GLY A 46 6.60 -14.04 -3.83
N VAL A 47 5.59 -13.16 -3.81
CA VAL A 47 4.18 -13.53 -3.66
C VAL A 47 3.69 -14.35 -4.87
N ASP A 48 4.08 -13.97 -6.09
CA ASP A 48 3.72 -14.68 -7.33
C ASP A 48 4.33 -16.09 -7.37
N VAL A 49 5.55 -16.23 -6.82
CA VAL A 49 6.18 -17.54 -6.61
C VAL A 49 5.32 -18.42 -5.70
N PHE A 50 4.78 -17.85 -4.61
CA PHE A 50 3.84 -18.56 -3.73
C PHE A 50 2.56 -18.97 -4.46
N PHE A 51 1.98 -18.09 -5.28
CA PHE A 51 0.77 -18.42 -6.04
C PHE A 51 0.99 -19.60 -7.00
N VAL A 52 2.09 -19.63 -7.75
CA VAL A 52 2.41 -20.77 -8.62
C VAL A 52 2.63 -22.06 -7.81
N ILE A 53 3.33 -21.99 -6.68
CA ILE A 53 3.53 -23.15 -5.78
C ILE A 53 2.19 -23.64 -5.21
N SER A 54 1.33 -22.73 -4.77
CA SER A 54 0.01 -23.00 -4.23
C SER A 54 -0.87 -23.73 -5.25
N GLY A 55 -0.89 -23.23 -6.49
CA GLY A 55 -1.57 -23.87 -7.62
C GLY A 55 -1.11 -25.31 -7.85
N TYR A 56 0.21 -25.53 -7.90
CA TYR A 56 0.82 -26.84 -8.10
C TYR A 56 0.48 -27.83 -6.96
N LEU A 57 0.72 -27.42 -5.72
CA LEU A 57 0.52 -28.29 -4.56
C LEU A 57 -0.95 -28.65 -4.34
N ILE A 58 -1.86 -27.67 -4.40
CA ILE A 58 -3.28 -27.91 -4.14
C ILE A 58 -3.90 -28.78 -5.23
N THR A 59 -3.65 -28.47 -6.51
CA THR A 59 -4.13 -29.27 -7.64
C THR A 59 -3.66 -30.70 -7.54
N GLY A 60 -2.36 -30.88 -7.27
CA GLY A 60 -1.77 -32.19 -7.10
C GLY A 60 -2.40 -33.00 -5.96
N LEU A 61 -2.57 -32.39 -4.78
CA LEU A 61 -3.15 -33.06 -3.61
C LEU A 61 -4.59 -33.52 -3.87
N ILE A 62 -5.38 -32.69 -4.57
CA ILE A 62 -6.78 -33.01 -4.90
C ILE A 62 -6.83 -34.14 -5.94
N LEU A 63 -6.12 -34.00 -7.06
CA LEU A 63 -6.15 -35.00 -8.14
C LEU A 63 -5.61 -36.36 -7.67
N LYS A 64 -4.57 -36.35 -6.82
CA LYS A 64 -4.07 -37.59 -6.21
C LYS A 64 -5.13 -38.24 -5.33
N ALA A 65 -5.75 -37.50 -4.42
CA ALA A 65 -6.79 -38.03 -3.55
C ALA A 65 -8.02 -38.53 -4.35
N GLN A 66 -8.35 -37.88 -5.47
CA GLN A 66 -9.39 -38.35 -6.40
C GLN A 66 -8.99 -39.65 -7.10
N SER A 67 -7.75 -39.76 -7.57
CA SER A 67 -7.26 -41.00 -8.21
C SER A 67 -7.17 -42.19 -7.25
N GLU A 68 -7.13 -41.93 -5.95
CA GLU A 68 -7.13 -42.94 -4.89
C GLU A 68 -8.53 -43.18 -4.31
N ASP A 69 -9.59 -42.57 -4.86
CA ASP A 69 -10.99 -42.60 -4.36
C ASP A 69 -11.14 -42.18 -2.88
N ARG A 70 -10.25 -41.32 -2.40
CA ARG A 70 -10.22 -40.82 -1.01
C ARG A 70 -10.51 -39.33 -0.88
N PHE A 71 -10.95 -38.67 -1.95
CA PHE A 71 -11.19 -37.23 -1.91
C PHE A 71 -12.47 -36.87 -1.15
N SER A 72 -12.33 -36.00 -0.15
CA SER A 72 -13.44 -35.40 0.58
C SER A 72 -13.18 -33.91 0.74
N LEU A 73 -14.16 -33.09 0.32
CA LEU A 73 -14.10 -31.62 0.47
C LEU A 73 -13.96 -31.22 1.94
N MET A 74 -14.74 -31.82 2.82
CA MET A 74 -14.70 -31.54 4.26
C MET A 74 -13.34 -31.89 4.87
N GLN A 75 -12.73 -33.01 4.49
CA GLN A 75 -11.40 -33.36 4.99
C GLN A 75 -10.31 -32.46 4.41
N PHE A 76 -10.44 -32.06 3.13
CA PHE A 76 -9.51 -31.14 2.50
C PHE A 76 -9.53 -29.77 3.21
N TRP A 77 -10.71 -29.15 3.36
CA TRP A 77 -10.84 -27.88 4.08
C TRP A 77 -10.45 -28.01 5.54
N GLY A 78 -10.83 -29.10 6.21
CA GLY A 78 -10.41 -29.37 7.59
C GLY A 78 -8.88 -29.40 7.76
N ARG A 79 -8.15 -30.02 6.82
CA ARG A 79 -6.67 -30.01 6.82
C ARG A 79 -6.08 -28.63 6.56
N ARG A 80 -6.75 -27.78 5.75
CA ARG A 80 -6.31 -26.40 5.51
C ARG A 80 -6.57 -25.53 6.74
N ILE A 81 -7.74 -25.64 7.36
CA ILE A 81 -8.09 -24.95 8.60
C ILE A 81 -7.06 -25.26 9.70
N ARG A 82 -6.72 -26.54 9.93
CA ARG A 82 -5.68 -26.93 10.91
C ARG A 82 -4.31 -26.29 10.67
N ARG A 83 -4.00 -26.00 9.41
CA ARG A 83 -2.69 -25.48 9.00
C ARG A 83 -2.64 -23.95 9.02
N LEU A 84 -3.71 -23.28 8.61
CA LEU A 84 -3.71 -21.83 8.38
C LEU A 84 -4.34 -21.06 9.53
N VAL A 85 -5.56 -21.43 9.92
CA VAL A 85 -6.41 -20.64 10.81
C VAL A 85 -5.77 -20.38 12.19
N PRO A 86 -5.20 -21.38 12.90
CA PRO A 86 -4.60 -21.14 14.21
C PRO A 86 -3.51 -20.06 14.21
N ALA A 87 -2.63 -20.06 13.21
CA ALA A 87 -1.53 -19.11 13.14
C ALA A 87 -2.00 -17.69 12.79
N VAL A 88 -2.93 -17.54 11.82
CA VAL A 88 -3.48 -16.22 11.49
C VAL A 88 -4.35 -15.66 12.62
N THR A 89 -5.13 -16.51 13.33
CA THR A 89 -5.89 -16.09 14.52
C THR A 89 -4.97 -15.60 15.64
N ALA A 90 -3.85 -16.30 15.90
CA ALA A 90 -2.87 -15.87 16.88
C ALA A 90 -2.19 -14.54 16.50
N MET A 91 -1.82 -14.40 15.22
CA MET A 91 -1.28 -13.14 14.71
C MET A 91 -2.30 -12.00 14.84
N LEU A 92 -3.55 -12.19 14.42
CA LEU A 92 -4.61 -11.19 14.53
C LEU A 92 -4.85 -10.76 15.99
N LEU A 93 -4.89 -11.71 16.93
CA LEU A 93 -5.01 -11.40 18.35
C LEU A 93 -3.88 -10.47 18.81
N VAL A 94 -2.63 -10.85 18.53
CA VAL A 94 -1.46 -10.03 18.95
C VAL A 94 -1.49 -8.67 18.27
N VAL A 95 -1.80 -8.60 16.97
CA VAL A 95 -1.87 -7.34 16.24
C VAL A 95 -2.99 -6.44 16.76
N LEU A 96 -4.16 -6.98 17.11
CA LEU A 96 -5.26 -6.21 17.71
C LEU A 96 -4.88 -5.70 19.12
N LEU A 97 -4.19 -6.49 19.93
CA LEU A 97 -3.70 -6.08 21.24
C LEU A 97 -2.64 -4.97 21.14
N LEU A 98 -1.66 -5.14 20.24
CA LEU A 98 -0.67 -4.10 19.96
C LEU A 98 -1.31 -2.85 19.35
N GLY A 99 -2.29 -3.04 18.46
CA GLY A 99 -3.09 -1.97 17.89
C GLY A 99 -3.79 -1.14 18.96
N PHE A 100 -4.46 -1.83 19.90
CA PHE A 100 -5.11 -1.21 21.04
C PHE A 100 -4.14 -0.48 21.97
N ALA A 101 -2.89 -0.94 22.11
CA ALA A 101 -1.90 -0.30 22.97
C ALA A 101 -1.21 0.92 22.32
N TYR A 102 -0.93 0.86 21.01
CA TYR A 102 -0.01 1.80 20.35
C TYR A 102 -0.64 2.67 19.25
N LEU A 103 -1.59 2.14 18.46
CA LEU A 103 -2.13 2.91 17.33
C LEU A 103 -2.99 4.08 17.80
N LEU A 104 -2.97 5.18 17.06
CA LEU A 104 -3.93 6.27 17.25
C LEU A 104 -5.35 5.81 16.87
N PRO A 105 -6.41 6.47 17.38
CA PRO A 105 -7.79 6.01 17.17
C PRO A 105 -8.15 5.77 15.69
N ARG A 106 -7.78 6.69 14.80
CA ARG A 106 -8.02 6.53 13.35
C ARG A 106 -7.36 5.27 12.78
N ASP A 107 -6.13 4.98 13.19
CA ASP A 107 -5.40 3.80 12.69
C ASP A 107 -5.92 2.50 13.31
N LEU A 108 -6.42 2.56 14.56
CA LEU A 108 -7.07 1.42 15.23
C LEU A 108 -8.43 1.08 14.61
N ASP A 109 -9.24 2.08 14.25
CA ASP A 109 -10.47 1.90 13.47
C ASP A 109 -10.16 1.14 12.17
N LYS A 110 -9.16 1.62 11.43
CA LYS A 110 -8.70 0.98 10.20
C LYS A 110 -8.10 -0.41 10.39
N LEU A 111 -7.48 -0.68 11.54
CA LEU A 111 -7.07 -2.04 11.89
C LEU A 111 -8.29 -2.94 12.13
N GLY A 112 -9.34 -2.44 12.78
CA GLY A 112 -10.61 -3.13 12.96
C GLY A 112 -11.24 -3.52 11.62
N GLU A 113 -11.40 -2.56 10.70
CA GLU A 113 -11.90 -2.83 9.34
C GLU A 113 -11.09 -3.91 8.60
N ALA A 114 -9.76 -3.79 8.61
CA ALA A 114 -8.87 -4.75 7.96
C ALA A 114 -8.94 -6.14 8.61
N SER A 115 -9.12 -6.20 9.93
CA SER A 115 -9.26 -7.46 10.68
C SER A 115 -10.59 -8.14 10.36
N ILE A 116 -11.70 -7.40 10.26
CA ILE A 116 -12.99 -7.91 9.77
C ILE A 116 -12.81 -8.50 8.38
N ALA A 117 -12.17 -7.76 7.47
CA ALA A 117 -11.96 -8.20 6.11
C ALA A 117 -11.11 -9.48 6.02
N GLN A 118 -10.06 -9.61 6.83
CA GLN A 118 -9.26 -10.84 6.88
C GLN A 118 -10.03 -12.03 7.45
N LEU A 119 -10.82 -11.83 8.52
CA LEU A 119 -11.66 -12.88 9.09
C LEU A 119 -12.73 -13.39 8.11
N LEU A 120 -13.20 -12.51 7.22
CA LEU A 120 -14.13 -12.83 6.14
C LEU A 120 -13.45 -13.30 4.84
N LEU A 121 -12.11 -13.43 4.82
CA LEU A 121 -11.31 -13.84 3.65
C LEU A 121 -11.44 -12.89 2.44
N VAL A 122 -11.66 -11.60 2.70
CA VAL A 122 -11.84 -10.54 1.68
C VAL A 122 -10.94 -9.33 1.92
N SER A 123 -9.84 -9.49 2.66
CA SER A 123 -8.85 -8.43 2.89
C SER A 123 -8.29 -7.88 1.56
N ASN A 124 -8.16 -8.71 0.53
CA ASN A 124 -7.80 -8.28 -0.81
C ASN A 124 -8.79 -7.28 -1.42
N ILE A 125 -10.10 -7.51 -1.28
CA ILE A 125 -11.15 -6.61 -1.76
C ILE A 125 -11.17 -5.33 -0.92
N TYR A 126 -11.00 -5.44 0.40
CA TYR A 126 -10.89 -4.28 1.28
C TYR A 126 -9.72 -3.39 0.85
N PHE A 127 -8.52 -3.95 0.69
CA PHE A 127 -7.36 -3.17 0.27
C PHE A 127 -7.47 -2.67 -1.17
N ALA A 128 -8.12 -3.40 -2.07
CA ALA A 128 -8.41 -2.93 -3.43
C ALA A 128 -9.19 -1.59 -3.44
N ASN A 129 -10.07 -1.39 -2.45
CA ASN A 129 -10.93 -0.20 -2.32
C ASN A 129 -10.44 0.80 -1.26
N SER A 130 -9.47 0.43 -0.42
CA SER A 130 -9.03 1.25 0.72
C SER A 130 -7.86 2.17 0.40
N PHE A 131 -7.16 1.94 -0.72
CA PHE A 131 -6.05 2.80 -1.16
C PHE A 131 -6.54 3.95 -2.04
N ASP A 132 -7.35 4.81 -1.43
CA ASP A 132 -7.58 6.17 -1.91
C ASP A 132 -6.62 7.15 -1.24
N TYR A 133 -6.42 8.32 -1.85
CA TYR A 133 -5.50 9.39 -1.42
C TYR A 133 -5.54 9.76 0.08
N PHE A 134 -6.67 9.54 0.75
CA PHE A 134 -6.86 9.83 2.17
C PHE A 134 -6.43 8.70 3.11
N ALA A 135 -6.12 7.52 2.58
CA ALA A 135 -5.47 6.48 3.34
C ALA A 135 -4.04 6.92 3.63
N GLY A 136 -3.67 6.98 4.91
CA GLY A 136 -2.27 7.17 5.30
C GLY A 136 -1.34 6.12 4.65
N PRO A 137 -0.01 6.25 4.82
CA PRO A 137 0.96 5.40 4.14
C PRO A 137 0.58 3.92 4.21
N ALA A 138 0.57 3.24 3.07
CA ALA A 138 0.24 1.81 3.00
C ALA A 138 1.17 0.98 3.89
N GLU A 139 2.41 1.45 4.02
CA GLU A 139 3.48 0.92 4.85
C GLU A 139 3.20 0.99 6.36
N LEU A 140 2.14 1.70 6.78
CA LEU A 140 1.71 1.79 8.18
C LEU A 140 0.46 0.95 8.47
N ARG A 141 -0.04 0.16 7.51
CA ARG A 141 -1.20 -0.72 7.70
C ARG A 141 -0.75 -2.10 8.20
N PRO A 142 -0.99 -2.48 9.48
CA PRO A 142 -0.40 -3.69 10.07
C PRO A 142 -0.83 -4.99 9.39
N LEU A 143 -1.99 -5.02 8.76
CA LEU A 143 -2.55 -6.20 8.09
C LEU A 143 -2.48 -6.13 6.57
N LEU A 144 -1.73 -5.18 5.97
CA LEU A 144 -1.69 -5.04 4.51
C LEU A 144 -1.35 -6.36 3.81
N HIS A 145 -0.23 -6.99 4.18
CA HIS A 145 0.23 -8.26 3.60
C HIS A 145 -0.82 -9.39 3.52
N THR A 146 -1.90 -9.33 4.32
CA THR A 146 -2.97 -10.34 4.30
C THR A 146 -3.78 -10.37 3.01
N TRP A 147 -3.67 -9.34 2.16
CA TRP A 147 -4.32 -9.33 0.84
C TRP A 147 -3.96 -10.56 0.00
N SER A 148 -2.69 -10.96 -0.02
CA SER A 148 -2.23 -12.09 -0.84
C SER A 148 -2.72 -13.41 -0.26
N LEU A 149 -2.80 -13.47 1.08
CA LEU A 149 -3.36 -14.59 1.81
C LEU A 149 -4.84 -14.78 1.47
N ALA A 150 -5.64 -13.70 1.44
CA ALA A 150 -7.05 -13.79 1.04
C ALA A 150 -7.21 -14.30 -0.40
N VAL A 151 -6.33 -13.92 -1.34
CA VAL A 151 -6.33 -14.49 -2.70
C VAL A 151 -6.10 -16.01 -2.68
N GLU A 152 -5.10 -16.49 -1.91
CA GLU A 152 -4.86 -17.93 -1.76
C GLU A 152 -6.00 -18.65 -1.04
N GLU A 153 -6.56 -18.06 0.02
CA GLU A 153 -7.66 -18.62 0.80
C GLU A 153 -8.94 -18.75 -0.05
N GLN A 154 -9.25 -17.74 -0.85
CA GLN A 154 -10.33 -17.77 -1.85
C GLN A 154 -10.08 -18.89 -2.87
N PHE A 155 -8.85 -19.04 -3.36
CA PHE A 155 -8.49 -20.15 -4.24
C PHE A 155 -8.66 -21.51 -3.55
N TYR A 156 -8.24 -21.66 -2.29
CA TYR A 156 -8.38 -22.91 -1.53
C TYR A 156 -9.85 -23.26 -1.24
N LEU A 157 -10.72 -22.27 -1.17
CA LEU A 157 -12.16 -22.46 -1.01
C LEU A 157 -12.82 -22.86 -2.35
N LEU A 158 -12.55 -22.12 -3.42
CA LEU A 158 -13.25 -22.24 -4.70
C LEU A 158 -12.70 -23.35 -5.61
N PHE A 159 -11.38 -23.52 -5.65
CA PHE A 159 -10.73 -24.43 -6.60
C PHE A 159 -11.08 -25.93 -6.40
N PRO A 160 -11.20 -26.46 -5.16
CA PRO A 160 -11.68 -27.82 -4.96
C PRO A 160 -13.11 -28.04 -5.49
N LEU A 161 -13.98 -27.03 -5.39
CA LEU A 161 -15.34 -27.09 -5.94
C LEU A 161 -15.30 -27.18 -7.46
N LEU A 162 -14.46 -26.35 -8.09
CA LEU A 162 -14.24 -26.39 -9.54
C LEU A 162 -13.76 -27.78 -10.00
N LEU A 163 -12.82 -28.39 -9.29
CA LEU A 163 -12.34 -29.75 -9.60
C LEU A 163 -13.40 -30.84 -9.38
N VAL A 164 -14.31 -30.68 -8.41
CA VAL A 164 -15.43 -31.59 -8.23
C VAL A 164 -16.47 -31.45 -9.34
N LEU A 165 -16.78 -30.23 -9.77
CA LEU A 165 -17.66 -29.97 -10.91
C LEU A 165 -17.07 -30.56 -12.20
N CYS A 166 -15.76 -30.42 -12.39
CA CYS A 166 -15.05 -30.98 -13.53
C CYS A 166 -14.59 -32.44 -13.34
N ARG A 167 -15.09 -33.19 -12.35
CA ARG A 167 -14.63 -34.57 -12.06
C ARG A 167 -14.76 -35.56 -13.22
N ARG A 168 -15.67 -35.28 -14.17
CA ARG A 168 -15.89 -36.09 -15.38
C ARG A 168 -14.93 -35.73 -16.53
N PHE A 169 -14.16 -34.65 -16.39
CA PHE A 169 -13.26 -34.19 -17.42
C PHE A 169 -11.99 -35.06 -17.43
N THR A 170 -11.51 -35.38 -18.63
CA THR A 170 -10.17 -35.98 -18.77
C THR A 170 -9.11 -34.94 -18.39
N LYS A 171 -7.90 -35.38 -18.05
CA LYS A 171 -6.77 -34.47 -17.77
C LYS A 171 -6.56 -33.44 -18.88
N ARG A 172 -6.74 -33.84 -20.14
CA ARG A 172 -6.68 -32.94 -21.30
C ARG A 172 -7.78 -31.87 -21.28
N LYS A 173 -9.03 -32.25 -20.99
CA LYS A 173 -10.14 -31.28 -20.88
C LYS A 173 -9.90 -30.32 -19.72
N LEU A 174 -9.46 -30.81 -18.56
CA LEU A 174 -9.06 -29.96 -17.43
C LEU A 174 -7.94 -28.97 -17.80
N ALA A 175 -6.89 -29.44 -18.50
CA ALA A 175 -5.79 -28.58 -18.95
C ALA A 175 -6.27 -27.48 -19.90
N ILE A 176 -7.17 -27.80 -20.84
CA ILE A 176 -7.77 -26.81 -21.74
C ILE A 176 -8.61 -25.81 -20.95
N THR A 177 -9.48 -26.27 -20.05
CA THR A 177 -10.32 -25.39 -19.23
C THR A 177 -9.47 -24.43 -18.38
N PHE A 178 -8.47 -24.94 -17.67
CA PHE A 178 -7.61 -24.11 -16.83
C PHE A 178 -6.69 -23.21 -17.66
N GLY A 179 -6.27 -23.65 -18.85
CA GLY A 179 -5.52 -22.83 -19.80
C GLY A 179 -6.34 -21.64 -20.29
N LEU A 180 -7.61 -21.88 -20.68
CA LEU A 180 -8.52 -20.81 -21.10
C LEU A 180 -8.80 -19.83 -19.96
N LEU A 181 -9.03 -20.32 -18.74
CA LEU A 181 -9.23 -19.47 -17.56
C LEU A 181 -7.97 -18.66 -17.21
N ALA A 182 -6.78 -19.26 -17.33
CA ALA A 182 -5.51 -18.56 -17.11
C ALA A 182 -5.31 -17.46 -18.16
N ILE A 183 -5.56 -17.74 -19.44
CA ILE A 183 -5.48 -16.73 -20.51
C ILE A 183 -6.48 -15.60 -20.27
N ALA A 184 -7.73 -15.91 -19.93
CA ALA A 184 -8.75 -14.90 -19.64
C ALA A 184 -8.35 -14.02 -18.44
N SER A 185 -7.85 -14.63 -17.36
CA SER A 185 -7.36 -13.92 -16.17
C SER A 185 -6.14 -13.04 -16.49
N PHE A 186 -5.21 -13.53 -17.33
CA PHE A 186 -4.04 -12.76 -17.77
C PHE A 186 -4.42 -11.56 -18.64
N ILE A 187 -5.33 -11.74 -19.61
CA ILE A 187 -5.86 -10.63 -20.43
C ILE A 187 -6.55 -9.61 -19.53
N LEU A 188 -7.36 -10.06 -18.56
CA LEU A 188 -8.01 -9.18 -17.59
C LEU A 188 -6.99 -8.43 -16.73
N SER A 189 -5.89 -9.07 -16.35
CA SER A 189 -4.77 -8.46 -15.61
C SER A 189 -4.14 -7.31 -16.39
N ILE A 190 -3.82 -7.52 -17.68
CA ILE A 190 -3.27 -6.48 -18.56
C ILE A 190 -4.26 -5.32 -18.71
N TRP A 191 -5.52 -5.62 -18.99
CA TRP A 191 -6.55 -4.59 -19.17
C TRP A 191 -6.81 -3.77 -17.91
N CYS A 192 -6.81 -4.41 -16.73
CA CYS A 192 -6.98 -3.72 -15.45
C CYS A 192 -5.75 -2.92 -15.05
N LEU A 193 -4.53 -3.30 -15.47
CA LEU A 193 -3.30 -2.63 -15.04
C LEU A 193 -3.31 -1.13 -15.36
N ASP A 194 -3.82 -0.77 -16.54
CA ASP A 194 -3.90 0.62 -16.99
C ASP A 194 -5.06 1.37 -16.32
N LYS A 195 -6.25 0.76 -16.29
CA LYS A 195 -7.50 1.42 -15.84
C LYS A 195 -7.71 1.38 -14.32
N TYR A 196 -7.42 0.24 -13.70
CA TYR A 196 -7.74 -0.09 -12.30
C TYR A 196 -6.57 -0.84 -11.64
N PRO A 197 -5.39 -0.24 -11.45
CA PRO A 197 -4.18 -0.94 -10.96
C PRO A 197 -4.33 -1.62 -9.61
N THR A 198 -5.10 -1.02 -8.70
CA THR A 198 -5.25 -1.42 -7.31
C THR A 198 -6.06 -2.69 -7.32
N ALA A 199 -7.16 -2.68 -8.08
CA ALA A 199 -7.88 -3.90 -8.41
C ALA A 199 -6.96 -4.92 -9.09
N ALA A 200 -6.25 -4.55 -10.16
CA ALA A 200 -5.35 -5.45 -10.90
C ALA A 200 -4.34 -6.19 -10.00
N PHE A 201 -3.82 -5.50 -8.99
CA PHE A 201 -2.85 -6.01 -8.04
C PHE A 201 -3.48 -6.90 -6.96
N PHE A 202 -4.62 -6.52 -6.39
CA PHE A 202 -5.19 -7.17 -5.22
C PHE A 202 -6.21 -8.28 -5.51
N ILE A 203 -7.03 -8.18 -6.57
CA ILE A 203 -8.20 -9.06 -6.71
C ILE A 203 -7.85 -10.42 -7.34
N LEU A 204 -8.53 -11.48 -6.89
CA LEU A 204 -8.31 -12.84 -7.40
C LEU A 204 -8.46 -12.95 -8.93
N PRO A 205 -9.50 -12.37 -9.60
CA PRO A 205 -9.67 -12.54 -11.05
C PRO A 205 -8.47 -12.11 -11.91
N THR A 206 -7.69 -11.11 -11.49
CA THR A 206 -6.52 -10.61 -12.24
C THR A 206 -5.21 -11.31 -11.86
N ARG A 207 -5.21 -12.11 -10.79
CA ARG A 207 -4.06 -12.89 -10.28
C ARG A 207 -4.26 -14.40 -10.44
N ALA A 208 -5.47 -14.86 -10.76
CA ALA A 208 -5.82 -16.28 -10.84
C ALA A 208 -4.97 -17.07 -11.85
N TRP A 209 -4.50 -16.43 -12.92
CA TRP A 209 -3.64 -17.06 -13.92
C TRP A 209 -2.32 -17.60 -13.33
N GLU A 210 -1.79 -17.02 -12.25
CA GLU A 210 -0.55 -17.43 -11.59
C GLU A 210 -0.76 -18.76 -10.83
N LEU A 211 -1.87 -18.84 -10.08
CA LEU A 211 -2.34 -20.07 -9.42
C LEU A 211 -2.66 -21.15 -10.46
N LEU A 212 -3.33 -20.79 -11.55
CA LEU A 212 -3.69 -21.72 -12.63
C LEU A 212 -2.47 -22.21 -13.40
N LEU A 213 -1.41 -21.40 -13.56
CA LEU A 213 -0.15 -21.84 -14.13
C LEU A 213 0.46 -22.98 -13.30
N GLY A 214 0.46 -22.84 -11.98
CA GLY A 214 0.83 -23.92 -11.06
C GLY A 214 -0.05 -25.16 -11.21
N ALA A 215 -1.36 -25.00 -11.35
CA ALA A 215 -2.30 -26.10 -11.56
C ALA A 215 -2.04 -26.85 -12.88
N LEU A 216 -1.74 -26.12 -13.95
CA LEU A 216 -1.45 -26.67 -15.27
C LEU A 216 -0.21 -27.57 -15.28
N LEU A 217 0.80 -27.27 -14.46
CA LEU A 217 1.99 -28.12 -14.30
C LEU A 217 1.66 -29.55 -13.87
N VAL A 218 0.56 -29.74 -13.12
CA VAL A 218 0.10 -31.07 -12.70
C VAL A 218 -0.64 -31.80 -13.83
N LEU A 219 -1.32 -31.05 -14.69
CA LEU A 219 -2.25 -31.58 -15.69
C LEU A 219 -1.61 -31.90 -17.03
N VAL A 220 -0.59 -31.14 -17.42
CA VAL A 220 0.10 -31.34 -18.69
C VAL A 220 1.19 -32.41 -18.46
N PRO A 221 1.00 -33.66 -18.96
CA PRO A 221 2.05 -34.65 -18.96
C PRO A 221 2.99 -34.27 -20.11
N ILE A 222 3.97 -33.41 -19.84
CA ILE A 222 4.96 -33.04 -20.84
C ILE A 222 5.91 -34.22 -20.99
N GLY A 223 5.57 -35.15 -21.89
CA GLY A 223 6.49 -36.11 -22.52
C GLY A 223 7.63 -36.64 -21.64
N VAL A 224 7.33 -37.08 -20.42
CA VAL A 224 8.32 -37.75 -19.60
C VAL A 224 8.39 -39.19 -20.09
N HIS A 225 9.32 -39.44 -21.02
CA HIS A 225 9.64 -40.78 -21.50
C HIS A 225 9.94 -41.68 -20.30
N SER A 226 8.94 -42.46 -19.92
CA SER A 226 8.93 -43.34 -18.75
C SER A 226 9.81 -44.58 -18.93
N GLY A 227 10.82 -44.50 -19.80
CA GLY A 227 11.69 -45.62 -20.16
C GLY A 227 13.12 -45.24 -20.58
N CYS A 228 13.47 -43.95 -20.74
CA CYS A 228 14.82 -43.58 -21.19
C CYS A 228 15.65 -43.03 -20.02
N GLN A 229 16.32 -43.94 -19.33
CA GLN A 229 17.34 -43.69 -18.32
C GLN A 229 18.46 -42.77 -18.86
N LYS A 230 18.87 -41.79 -18.04
CA LYS A 230 20.26 -41.30 -17.92
C LYS A 230 21.04 -41.01 -19.21
N THR A 231 20.46 -40.33 -20.19
CA THR A 231 21.31 -39.73 -21.25
C THR A 231 21.81 -38.36 -20.78
N THR A 232 23.12 -38.11 -20.92
CA THR A 232 23.79 -36.84 -20.55
C THR A 232 23.08 -35.61 -21.11
N ARG A 233 22.48 -35.72 -22.30
CA ARG A 233 21.71 -34.66 -22.96
C ARG A 233 20.48 -34.19 -22.16
N TYR A 234 19.74 -35.10 -21.54
CA TYR A 234 18.55 -34.73 -20.76
C TYR A 234 18.92 -34.11 -19.41
N GLN A 235 19.99 -34.60 -18.79
CA GLN A 235 20.54 -33.98 -17.57
C GLN A 235 21.04 -32.57 -17.86
N PHE A 236 21.81 -32.39 -18.93
CA PHE A 236 22.29 -31.07 -19.36
C PHE A 236 21.14 -30.11 -19.66
N ARG A 237 20.10 -30.56 -20.38
CA ARG A 237 18.91 -29.74 -20.66
C ARG A 237 18.22 -29.29 -19.38
N ASN A 238 17.99 -30.22 -18.43
CA ASN A 238 17.32 -29.89 -17.18
C ASN A 238 18.18 -28.95 -16.33
N GLU A 239 19.51 -29.15 -16.31
CA GLU A 239 20.46 -28.27 -15.63
C GLU A 239 20.45 -26.86 -16.21
N LEU A 240 20.54 -26.75 -17.54
CA LEU A 240 20.53 -25.48 -18.26
C LEU A 240 19.22 -24.72 -18.02
N ILE A 241 18.06 -25.36 -18.21
CA ILE A 241 16.77 -24.70 -18.03
C ILE A 241 16.55 -24.32 -16.57
N SER A 242 16.89 -25.20 -15.60
CA SER A 242 16.77 -24.87 -14.19
C SER A 242 17.69 -23.71 -13.79
N THR A 243 18.89 -23.63 -14.37
CA THR A 243 19.83 -22.53 -14.11
C THR A 243 19.33 -21.22 -14.71
N LEU A 244 18.88 -21.23 -15.97
CA LEU A 244 18.31 -20.06 -16.63
C LEU A 244 17.05 -19.57 -15.92
N ALA A 245 16.19 -20.48 -15.46
CA ALA A 245 15.00 -20.13 -14.68
C ALA A 245 15.37 -19.52 -13.31
N ALA A 246 16.39 -20.06 -12.62
CA ALA A 246 16.89 -19.48 -11.37
C ALA A 246 17.45 -18.07 -11.60
N ILE A 247 18.27 -17.87 -12.63
CA ILE A 247 18.82 -16.57 -13.00
C ILE A 247 17.69 -15.58 -13.33
N ALA A 248 16.73 -15.98 -14.16
CA ALA A 248 15.58 -15.15 -14.51
C ALA A 248 14.79 -14.72 -13.26
N LEU A 249 14.54 -15.64 -12.32
CA LEU A 249 13.87 -15.31 -11.06
C LEU A 249 14.70 -14.34 -10.20
N VAL A 250 16.00 -14.58 -10.06
CA VAL A 250 16.91 -13.68 -9.31
C VAL A 250 16.94 -12.28 -9.93
N ILE A 251 16.98 -12.17 -11.27
CA ILE A 251 16.91 -10.89 -11.98
C ILE A 251 15.66 -10.12 -11.56
N THR A 252 14.49 -10.77 -11.49
CA THR A 252 13.27 -10.06 -11.07
C THR A 252 13.35 -9.49 -9.65
N PHE A 253 14.08 -10.13 -8.73
CA PHE A 253 14.21 -9.64 -7.36
C PHE A 253 15.08 -8.38 -7.22
N PHE A 254 16.02 -8.17 -8.15
CA PHE A 254 16.98 -7.05 -8.09
C PHE A 254 16.75 -5.96 -9.13
N TRP A 255 16.11 -6.28 -10.27
CA TRP A 255 15.87 -5.30 -11.34
C TRP A 255 14.44 -4.77 -11.38
N TYR A 256 13.46 -5.49 -10.84
CA TYR A 256 12.15 -4.89 -10.68
C TYR A 256 12.18 -3.95 -9.49
N ASP A 257 11.30 -2.96 -9.51
CA ASP A 257 11.14 -1.98 -8.46
C ASP A 257 9.69 -1.53 -8.37
N LYS A 258 9.43 -0.52 -7.53
CA LYS A 258 8.09 0.05 -7.31
C LYS A 258 7.55 0.83 -8.53
N SER A 259 8.39 1.12 -9.52
CA SER A 259 8.02 1.78 -10.78
C SER A 259 7.67 0.79 -11.90
N THR A 260 8.03 -0.49 -11.72
CA THR A 260 7.73 -1.56 -12.67
C THR A 260 6.21 -1.79 -12.72
N PRO A 261 5.55 -1.66 -13.89
CA PRO A 261 4.13 -1.95 -14.01
C PRO A 261 3.86 -3.43 -13.71
N PHE A 262 3.09 -3.73 -12.67
CA PHE A 262 2.89 -5.08 -12.14
C PHE A 262 1.42 -5.28 -11.71
N PRO A 263 0.80 -6.47 -11.91
CA PRO A 263 1.40 -7.71 -12.37
C PRO A 263 1.52 -7.86 -13.88
N GLY A 264 0.42 -7.72 -14.65
CA GLY A 264 0.43 -7.65 -16.12
C GLY A 264 1.47 -8.53 -16.83
N PRO A 265 2.15 -8.04 -17.89
CA PRO A 265 3.15 -8.82 -18.60
C PRO A 265 4.44 -9.09 -17.80
N THR A 266 4.80 -8.22 -16.86
CA THR A 266 6.06 -8.34 -16.10
C THR A 266 6.03 -9.50 -15.10
N ALA A 267 4.85 -9.83 -14.55
CA ALA A 267 4.64 -11.01 -13.71
C ALA A 267 4.81 -12.35 -14.46
N LEU A 268 4.82 -12.34 -15.80
CA LEU A 268 5.01 -13.56 -16.60
C LEU A 268 6.39 -14.20 -16.37
N LEU A 269 7.44 -13.37 -16.33
CA LEU A 269 8.82 -13.84 -16.16
C LEU A 269 9.02 -14.62 -14.84
N PRO A 270 8.68 -14.09 -13.65
CA PRO A 270 8.86 -14.83 -12.40
C PRO A 270 7.91 -16.04 -12.28
N CYS A 271 6.70 -15.97 -12.84
CA CYS A 271 5.77 -17.08 -12.84
C CYS A 271 6.24 -18.25 -13.71
N ILE A 272 6.71 -17.97 -14.93
CA ILE A 272 7.28 -18.99 -15.82
C ILE A 272 8.58 -19.53 -15.21
N ALA A 273 9.46 -18.68 -14.70
CA ALA A 273 10.69 -19.12 -14.02
C ALA A 273 10.39 -20.09 -12.87
N THR A 274 9.41 -19.75 -12.02
CA THR A 274 8.94 -20.62 -10.93
C THR A 274 8.38 -21.93 -11.47
N ALA A 275 7.56 -21.88 -12.50
CA ALA A 275 6.97 -23.07 -13.11
C ALA A 275 8.04 -24.01 -13.70
N LEU A 276 9.04 -23.45 -14.38
CA LEU A 276 10.20 -24.18 -14.91
C LEU A 276 11.05 -24.79 -13.79
N LEU A 277 11.31 -24.04 -12.71
CA LEU A 277 12.04 -24.56 -11.53
C LEU A 277 11.30 -25.73 -10.89
N ILE A 278 9.98 -25.64 -10.71
CA ILE A 278 9.18 -26.75 -10.17
C ILE A 278 9.28 -27.96 -11.10
N TYR A 279 9.10 -27.75 -12.41
CA TYR A 279 9.04 -28.80 -13.41
C TYR A 279 10.37 -29.54 -13.58
N PHE A 280 11.46 -28.82 -13.89
CA PHE A 280 12.77 -29.41 -14.22
C PHE A 280 13.52 -29.98 -13.01
N ASN A 281 13.10 -29.62 -11.78
CA ASN A 281 13.63 -30.21 -10.54
C ASN A 281 12.79 -31.39 -10.02
N THR A 282 11.72 -31.79 -10.73
CA THR A 282 10.90 -32.95 -10.37
C THR A 282 11.63 -34.26 -10.71
N ARG A 283 11.74 -35.20 -9.75
CA ARG A 283 12.20 -36.56 -10.04
C ARG A 283 11.12 -37.38 -10.75
N HIS A 284 11.55 -38.17 -11.74
CA HIS A 284 10.78 -39.01 -12.67
C HIS A 284 9.92 -40.14 -12.07
N THR A 285 9.66 -40.17 -10.76
CA THR A 285 8.87 -41.26 -10.14
C THR A 285 7.42 -40.82 -9.93
N SER A 286 6.49 -41.63 -10.43
CA SER A 286 5.04 -41.42 -10.51
C SER A 286 4.28 -41.29 -9.17
N HIS A 287 4.97 -41.21 -8.02
CA HIS A 287 4.36 -41.20 -6.69
C HIS A 287 4.96 -40.11 -5.80
N VAL A 288 4.69 -38.84 -6.13
CA VAL A 288 5.36 -37.69 -5.46
C VAL A 288 4.34 -36.62 -5.13
N LEU A 289 3.61 -36.78 -4.04
CA LEU A 289 2.98 -35.68 -3.28
C LEU A 289 2.72 -36.20 -1.87
N SER A 290 3.59 -35.82 -0.93
CA SER A 290 3.35 -35.91 0.52
C SER A 290 3.62 -34.55 1.11
N ALA A 291 2.75 -34.08 1.99
CA ALA A 291 2.92 -32.83 2.71
C ALA A 291 3.76 -33.00 4.01
N ASP A 292 4.12 -34.25 4.35
CA ASP A 292 4.80 -34.60 5.60
C ASP A 292 6.29 -34.88 5.34
N ALA A 293 7.14 -34.26 6.17
CA ALA A 293 8.58 -34.09 5.97
C ALA A 293 9.46 -35.29 6.41
N ASP A 294 8.86 -36.39 6.88
CA ASP A 294 9.56 -37.47 7.60
C ASP A 294 10.06 -38.62 6.70
N VAL A 295 10.40 -38.36 5.43
CA VAL A 295 10.90 -39.40 4.52
C VAL A 295 12.20 -38.96 3.83
N ASN A 296 13.14 -39.91 3.73
CA ASN A 296 14.50 -39.81 3.18
C ASN A 296 14.72 -38.68 2.15
N PRO A 297 15.78 -37.86 2.31
CA PRO A 297 16.02 -36.69 1.46
C PRO A 297 16.33 -37.12 0.02
N ALA A 298 15.41 -36.80 -0.90
CA ALA A 298 15.71 -36.84 -2.32
C ALA A 298 16.53 -35.59 -2.66
N ARG A 299 17.83 -35.74 -2.96
CA ARG A 299 18.64 -34.66 -3.55
C ARG A 299 18.00 -34.20 -4.87
N GLY A 300 18.05 -32.89 -5.18
CA GLY A 300 17.55 -32.35 -6.44
C GLY A 300 18.12 -33.05 -7.67
N THR A 301 17.38 -33.04 -8.78
CA THR A 301 17.87 -33.59 -10.06
C THR A 301 18.91 -32.71 -10.74
N THR A 302 18.97 -31.44 -10.35
CA THR A 302 19.90 -30.42 -10.85
C THR A 302 20.74 -29.84 -9.70
N ALA A 303 21.77 -29.05 -10.00
CA ALA A 303 22.54 -28.33 -8.99
C ALA A 303 21.66 -27.30 -8.25
N ILE A 304 20.81 -26.57 -8.98
CA ILE A 304 19.85 -25.62 -8.39
C ILE A 304 18.85 -26.34 -7.48
N GLY A 305 18.28 -27.47 -7.92
CA GLY A 305 17.38 -28.26 -7.08
C GLY A 305 18.07 -28.79 -5.82
N SER A 306 19.36 -29.13 -5.91
CA SER A 306 20.17 -29.55 -4.78
C SER A 306 20.46 -28.40 -3.81
N LEU A 307 20.75 -27.20 -4.34
CA LEU A 307 20.91 -25.97 -3.56
C LEU A 307 19.63 -25.64 -2.80
N LEU A 308 18.47 -25.64 -3.47
CA LEU A 308 17.17 -25.42 -2.84
C LEU A 308 16.82 -26.49 -1.79
N SER A 309 17.39 -27.69 -1.90
CA SER A 309 17.19 -28.77 -0.94
C SER A 309 18.11 -28.69 0.29
N LEU A 310 18.95 -27.65 0.43
CA LEU A 310 19.80 -27.48 1.61
C LEU A 310 18.97 -27.29 2.88
N ASN A 311 19.41 -27.90 3.99
CA ASN A 311 18.68 -27.90 5.25
C ASN A 311 18.24 -26.49 5.73
N PRO A 312 19.09 -25.44 5.70
CA PRO A 312 18.67 -24.10 6.11
C PRO A 312 17.52 -23.55 5.27
N LEU A 313 17.59 -23.70 3.94
CA LEU A 313 16.54 -23.25 3.03
C LEU A 313 15.26 -24.07 3.23
N THR A 314 15.35 -25.39 3.39
CA THR A 314 14.15 -26.19 3.65
C THR A 314 13.48 -25.83 4.99
N TYR A 315 14.26 -25.50 6.01
CA TYR A 315 13.71 -25.05 7.30
C TYR A 315 12.98 -23.72 7.17
N ILE A 316 13.61 -22.73 6.51
CA ILE A 316 12.97 -21.43 6.22
C ILE A 316 11.69 -21.65 5.40
N GLY A 317 11.74 -22.56 4.42
CA GLY A 317 10.60 -22.96 3.60
C GLY A 317 9.43 -23.56 4.39
N ARG A 318 9.73 -24.37 5.41
CA ARG A 318 8.73 -24.94 6.31
C ARG A 318 8.04 -23.87 7.16
N ILE A 319 8.82 -22.92 7.70
CA ILE A 319 8.28 -21.82 8.51
C ILE A 319 7.74 -20.65 7.68
N SER A 320 7.86 -20.69 6.34
CA SER A 320 7.57 -19.58 5.43
C SER A 320 6.19 -18.95 5.62
N TYR A 321 5.16 -19.75 5.93
CA TYR A 321 3.83 -19.24 6.22
C TYR A 321 3.81 -18.37 7.48
N SER A 322 4.35 -18.88 8.58
CA SER A 322 4.49 -18.11 9.83
C SER A 322 5.40 -16.89 9.65
N LEU A 323 6.49 -17.01 8.89
CA LEU A 323 7.37 -15.87 8.59
C LEU A 323 6.64 -14.79 7.77
N TYR A 324 5.85 -15.19 6.79
CA TYR A 324 5.00 -14.27 6.02
C TYR A 324 3.95 -13.57 6.89
N LEU A 325 3.32 -14.28 7.85
CA LEU A 325 2.35 -13.67 8.76
C LEU A 325 2.97 -12.64 9.73
N TRP A 326 4.13 -12.95 10.30
CA TRP A 326 4.67 -12.16 11.40
C TRP A 326 5.58 -11.01 10.95
N HIS A 327 6.26 -11.14 9.80
CA HIS A 327 7.24 -10.13 9.41
C HIS A 327 6.63 -8.73 9.22
N TRP A 328 5.48 -8.66 8.56
CA TRP A 328 4.91 -7.38 8.18
C TRP A 328 4.37 -6.60 9.39
N PRO A 329 3.52 -7.16 10.28
CA PRO A 329 3.11 -6.44 11.47
C PRO A 329 4.29 -5.95 12.32
N ILE A 330 5.34 -6.75 12.49
CA ILE A 330 6.54 -6.37 13.23
C ILE A 330 7.20 -5.13 12.59
N ILE A 331 7.42 -5.17 11.28
CA ILE A 331 7.99 -4.05 10.53
C ILE A 331 7.10 -2.81 10.64
N VAL A 332 5.78 -2.98 10.50
CA VAL A 332 4.81 -1.87 10.56
C VAL A 332 4.81 -1.22 11.93
N PHE A 333 4.73 -1.96 13.03
CA PHE A 333 4.74 -1.37 14.36
C PHE A 333 6.06 -0.65 14.66
N LEU A 334 7.19 -1.17 14.19
CA LEU A 334 8.47 -0.47 14.30
C LEU A 334 8.49 0.82 13.47
N LYS A 335 7.97 0.80 12.24
CA LYS A 335 7.84 1.99 11.38
C LYS A 335 6.84 3.01 11.93
N TYR A 336 5.77 2.54 12.56
CA TYR A 336 4.77 3.38 13.19
C TYR A 336 5.37 4.22 14.31
N GLU A 337 6.20 3.61 15.17
CA GLU A 337 6.83 4.28 16.30
C GLU A 337 8.07 5.11 15.92
N ASN A 338 8.85 4.68 14.92
CA ASN A 338 10.18 5.27 14.64
C ASN A 338 10.24 6.10 13.35
N GLY A 339 9.16 6.11 12.56
CA GLY A 339 9.11 6.70 11.22
C GLY A 339 9.28 5.65 10.11
N LEU A 340 8.96 6.06 8.87
CA LEU A 340 8.92 5.14 7.71
C LEU A 340 10.27 4.50 7.38
N GLN A 341 11.38 5.18 7.68
CA GLN A 341 12.74 4.67 7.50
C GLN A 341 13.28 4.17 8.83
N LEU A 342 13.56 2.87 8.90
CA LEU A 342 14.16 2.25 10.09
C LEU A 342 15.67 2.45 10.09
N SER A 343 16.23 2.68 11.28
CA SER A 343 17.68 2.65 11.46
C SER A 343 18.23 1.24 11.27
N THR A 344 19.52 1.10 10.96
CA THR A 344 20.16 -0.21 10.80
C THR A 344 19.93 -1.13 12.01
N GLN A 345 19.98 -0.59 13.23
CA GLN A 345 19.70 -1.34 14.45
C GLN A 345 18.27 -1.87 14.47
N LEU A 346 17.28 -1.02 14.18
CA LEU A 346 15.87 -1.42 14.14
C LEU A 346 15.59 -2.42 13.01
N THR A 347 16.26 -2.30 11.87
CA THR A 347 16.18 -3.26 10.77
C THR A 347 16.69 -4.65 11.18
N VAL A 348 17.82 -4.72 11.90
CA VAL A 348 18.34 -5.98 12.44
C VAL A 348 17.39 -6.58 13.49
N ILE A 349 16.81 -5.73 14.37
CA ILE A 349 15.80 -6.16 15.34
C ILE A 349 14.56 -6.70 14.63
N ALA A 350 14.05 -5.99 13.62
CA ALA A 350 12.89 -6.42 12.84
C ALA A 350 13.12 -7.77 12.17
N LEU A 351 14.30 -7.96 11.57
CA LEU A 351 14.70 -9.23 10.95
C LEU A 351 14.73 -10.37 11.98
N GLY A 352 15.44 -10.19 13.09
CA GLY A 352 15.55 -11.19 14.15
C GLY A 352 14.19 -11.52 14.80
N ALA A 353 13.39 -10.50 15.11
CA ALA A 353 12.05 -10.65 15.67
C ALA A 353 11.10 -11.38 14.71
N SER A 354 11.19 -11.12 13.40
CA SER A 354 10.40 -11.83 12.38
C SER A 354 10.69 -13.32 12.37
N PHE A 355 11.97 -13.70 12.37
CA PHE A 355 12.37 -15.12 12.44
C PHE A 355 11.99 -15.78 13.76
N LEU A 356 12.17 -15.08 14.88
CA LEU A 356 11.81 -15.58 16.19
C LEU A 356 10.30 -15.82 16.29
N ALA A 357 9.48 -14.83 15.96
CA ALA A 357 8.03 -14.93 15.95
C ALA A 357 7.54 -16.03 14.99
N ALA A 358 8.17 -16.14 13.82
CA ALA A 358 7.87 -17.20 12.86
C ALA A 358 8.16 -18.59 13.42
N ALA A 359 9.33 -18.79 14.05
CA ALA A 359 9.70 -20.07 14.65
C ALA A 359 8.78 -20.41 15.83
N VAL A 360 8.48 -19.44 16.69
CA VAL A 360 7.56 -19.58 17.82
C VAL A 360 6.19 -20.03 17.33
N SER A 361 5.63 -19.27 16.38
CA SER A 361 4.33 -19.55 15.76
C SER A 361 4.32 -20.92 15.08
N TYR A 362 5.36 -21.26 14.31
CA TYR A 362 5.41 -22.53 13.60
C TYR A 362 5.47 -23.73 14.53
N HIS A 363 6.33 -23.70 15.57
CA HIS A 363 6.55 -24.86 16.44
C HIS A 363 5.48 -25.02 17.52
N TRP A 364 4.95 -23.92 18.06
CA TRP A 364 4.00 -23.96 19.18
C TRP A 364 2.55 -23.68 18.80
N ILE A 365 2.27 -23.16 17.60
CA ILE A 365 0.90 -22.88 17.14
C ILE A 365 0.58 -23.70 15.89
N GLU A 366 1.33 -23.54 14.80
CA GLU A 366 1.01 -24.21 13.54
C GLU A 366 1.17 -25.74 13.63
N THR A 367 2.34 -26.21 14.07
CA THR A 367 2.70 -27.63 14.07
C THR A 367 1.79 -28.49 14.98
N PRO A 368 1.47 -28.08 16.23
CA PRO A 368 0.61 -28.88 17.11
C PRO A 368 -0.81 -29.05 16.57
N PHE A 369 -1.36 -28.03 15.89
CA PHE A 369 -2.68 -28.11 15.26
C PHE A 369 -2.62 -28.90 13.95
N ARG A 370 -1.57 -28.70 13.14
CA ARG A 370 -1.34 -29.41 11.86
C ARG A 370 -1.19 -30.91 12.06
N GLN A 371 -0.38 -31.34 13.03
CA GLN A 371 -0.18 -32.76 13.38
C GLN A 371 -1.34 -33.34 14.21
N GLY A 372 -2.28 -32.50 14.65
CA GLY A 372 -3.44 -32.93 15.42
C GLY A 372 -3.11 -33.32 16.86
N HIS A 373 -2.10 -32.73 17.49
CA HIS A 373 -1.90 -32.86 18.93
C HIS A 373 -2.96 -32.06 19.70
N ILE A 374 -3.33 -30.90 19.16
CA ILE A 374 -4.35 -30.00 19.68
C ILE A 374 -5.62 -30.11 18.81
N LEU A 375 -6.80 -30.15 19.45
CA LEU A 375 -8.11 -30.25 18.78
C LEU A 375 -8.16 -31.36 17.71
N LYS A 376 -7.78 -32.59 18.11
CA LYS A 376 -7.81 -33.81 17.28
C LYS A 376 -9.10 -33.95 16.46
N ASN A 377 -10.24 -33.77 17.11
CA ASN A 377 -11.55 -33.87 16.48
C ASN A 377 -11.83 -32.64 15.60
N GLN A 378 -12.17 -32.88 14.33
CA GLN A 378 -12.49 -31.83 13.36
C GLN A 378 -13.64 -30.91 13.81
N ARG A 379 -14.67 -31.45 14.50
CA ARG A 379 -15.75 -30.62 15.06
C ARG A 379 -15.24 -29.67 16.14
N ARG A 380 -14.40 -30.15 17.05
CA ARG A 380 -13.80 -29.33 18.12
C ARG A 380 -12.87 -28.27 17.55
N LEU A 381 -12.10 -28.61 16.52
CA LEU A 381 -11.29 -27.66 15.78
C LEU A 381 -12.16 -26.53 15.22
N ILE A 382 -13.17 -26.88 14.42
CA ILE A 382 -14.05 -25.89 13.78
C ILE A 382 -14.70 -25.00 14.83
N LEU A 383 -15.33 -25.59 15.87
CA LEU A 383 -15.97 -24.82 16.93
C LEU A 383 -14.99 -23.89 17.66
N GLY A 384 -13.79 -24.39 18.02
CA GLY A 384 -12.78 -23.61 18.71
C GLY A 384 -12.25 -22.46 17.86
N THR A 385 -11.93 -22.71 16.59
CA THR A 385 -11.46 -21.67 15.66
C THR A 385 -12.56 -20.67 15.33
N SER A 386 -13.81 -21.13 15.15
CA SER A 386 -14.96 -20.25 14.90
C SER A 386 -15.24 -19.36 16.10
N PHE A 387 -15.20 -19.90 17.32
CA PHE A 387 -15.37 -19.12 18.54
C PHE A 387 -14.28 -18.05 18.68
N ALA A 388 -13.01 -18.42 18.48
CA ALA A 388 -11.91 -17.46 18.49
C ALA A 388 -12.09 -16.36 17.42
N SER A 389 -12.43 -16.74 16.19
CA SER A 389 -12.71 -15.79 15.11
C SER A 389 -13.89 -14.87 15.42
N MET A 390 -14.95 -15.37 16.07
CA MET A 390 -16.10 -14.55 16.49
C MET A 390 -15.73 -13.53 17.57
N LEU A 391 -14.88 -13.90 18.53
CA LEU A 391 -14.37 -12.95 19.53
C LEU A 391 -13.52 -11.85 18.88
N LEU A 392 -12.61 -12.24 17.98
CA LEU A 392 -11.80 -11.27 17.24
C LEU A 392 -12.67 -10.38 16.34
N LEU A 393 -13.72 -10.93 15.74
CA LEU A 393 -14.68 -10.17 14.95
C LEU A 393 -15.41 -9.14 15.81
N GLY A 394 -15.89 -9.53 17.00
CA GLY A 394 -16.52 -8.60 17.95
C GLY A 394 -15.59 -7.47 18.40
N ALA A 395 -14.33 -7.79 18.70
CA ALA A 395 -13.32 -6.79 19.03
C ALA A 395 -13.03 -5.85 17.84
N SER A 396 -12.94 -6.40 16.63
CA SER A 396 -12.67 -5.63 15.42
C SER A 396 -13.82 -4.68 15.06
N ILE A 397 -15.08 -5.15 15.19
CA ILE A 397 -16.28 -4.31 15.03
C ILE A 397 -16.28 -3.21 16.09
N THR A 398 -15.97 -3.54 17.35
CA THR A 398 -15.91 -2.55 18.42
C THR A 398 -14.88 -1.46 18.10
N PHE A 399 -13.69 -1.81 17.61
CA PHE A 399 -12.69 -0.83 17.22
C PHE A 399 -13.15 0.06 16.07
N SER A 400 -13.85 -0.48 15.08
CA SER A 400 -14.31 0.31 13.94
C SER A 400 -15.48 1.23 14.28
N GLU A 401 -16.55 0.69 14.87
CA GLU A 401 -17.79 1.44 15.18
C GLU A 401 -17.58 2.54 16.24
N THR A 402 -16.56 2.41 17.09
CA THR A 402 -16.23 3.42 18.11
C THR A 402 -15.21 4.45 17.64
N GLY A 403 -14.81 4.43 16.35
CA GLY A 403 -13.77 5.31 15.82
C GLY A 403 -12.41 5.11 16.49
N GLY A 404 -12.09 3.86 16.84
CA GLY A 404 -10.83 3.45 17.46
C GLY A 404 -10.72 3.74 18.96
N LEU A 405 -11.86 3.75 19.66
CA LEU A 405 -11.94 3.95 21.11
C LEU A 405 -11.17 5.19 21.57
N ALA A 406 -11.44 6.36 20.95
CA ALA A 406 -10.71 7.60 21.25
C ALA A 406 -10.70 7.96 22.76
N ASN A 407 -11.74 7.59 23.49
CA ASN A 407 -11.88 7.81 24.94
C ASN A 407 -10.84 7.07 25.80
N ARG A 408 -10.11 6.09 25.25
CA ARG A 408 -9.03 5.39 25.98
C ARG A 408 -7.78 6.25 26.17
N TRP A 409 -7.69 7.37 25.45
CA TRP A 409 -6.57 8.30 25.52
C TRP A 409 -6.82 9.39 26.57
N PRO A 410 -5.76 9.94 27.20
CA PRO A 410 -5.89 11.09 28.10
C PRO A 410 -6.55 12.29 27.43
N ALA A 411 -7.19 13.16 28.22
CA ALA A 411 -7.94 14.33 27.71
C ALA A 411 -7.08 15.24 26.80
N ASP A 412 -5.81 15.44 27.14
CA ASP A 412 -4.86 16.22 26.33
C ASP A 412 -4.63 15.62 24.94
N VAL A 413 -4.50 14.29 24.85
CA VAL A 413 -4.38 13.59 23.57
C VAL A 413 -5.69 13.67 22.79
N GLN A 414 -6.84 13.55 23.45
CA GLN A 414 -8.13 13.72 22.77
C GLN A 414 -8.29 15.14 22.21
N LEU A 415 -7.84 16.17 22.94
CA LEU A 415 -7.84 17.55 22.46
C LEU A 415 -6.92 17.72 21.25
N LEU A 416 -5.70 17.19 21.31
CA LEU A 416 -4.76 17.18 20.19
C LEU A 416 -5.36 16.51 18.96
N LEU A 417 -5.97 15.34 19.12
CA LEU A 417 -6.57 14.60 18.00
C LEU A 417 -7.76 15.35 17.39
N LYS A 418 -8.52 16.11 18.19
CA LYS A 418 -9.59 16.98 17.66
C LYS A 418 -9.05 18.05 16.72
N THR A 419 -7.86 18.62 16.97
CA THR A 419 -7.27 19.63 16.08
C THR A 419 -6.81 19.05 14.74
N THR A 420 -6.54 17.75 14.69
CA THR A 420 -6.14 17.03 13.47
C THR A 420 -7.32 16.62 12.58
N ASN A 421 -8.55 16.94 12.98
CA ASN A 421 -9.76 16.51 12.30
C ASN A 421 -9.89 17.17 10.91
N TYR A 422 -10.09 16.33 9.89
CA TYR A 422 -10.22 16.72 8.49
C TYR A 422 -11.56 17.41 8.15
N ARG A 423 -12.53 17.46 9.08
CA ARG A 423 -13.90 17.97 8.81
C ARG A 423 -13.93 19.37 8.19
N LEU A 424 -13.14 20.33 8.71
CA LEU A 424 -13.13 21.71 8.20
C LEU A 424 -12.63 21.77 6.75
N SER A 425 -11.52 21.13 6.44
CA SER A 425 -10.99 21.08 5.06
C SER A 425 -11.91 20.33 4.09
N ARG A 426 -12.67 19.33 4.57
CA ARG A 426 -13.61 18.58 3.73
C ARG A 426 -14.77 19.43 3.24
N GLN A 427 -15.21 20.43 4.02
CA GLN A 427 -16.27 21.36 3.63
C GLN A 427 -15.93 22.17 2.38
N TYR A 428 -14.64 22.41 2.16
CA TYR A 428 -14.12 23.17 1.02
C TYR A 428 -13.65 22.31 -0.15
N SER A 429 -13.74 20.98 -0.01
CA SER A 429 -13.33 20.03 -1.06
C SER A 429 -14.46 19.82 -2.06
N THR A 430 -14.24 20.22 -3.30
CA THR A 430 -15.23 20.08 -4.38
C THR A 430 -15.09 18.69 -5.01
N HIS A 431 -16.14 17.87 -4.89
CA HIS A 431 -16.13 16.48 -5.36
C HIS A 431 -16.73 16.32 -6.77
N ALA A 432 -17.53 17.30 -7.22
CA ALA A 432 -18.12 17.29 -8.55
C ALA A 432 -17.18 18.02 -9.52
N HIS A 433 -16.70 17.30 -10.54
CA HIS A 433 -15.80 17.84 -11.56
C HIS A 433 -16.44 18.97 -12.39
N THR A 434 -17.77 19.05 -12.44
CA THR A 434 -18.51 20.10 -13.16
C THR A 434 -18.82 21.32 -12.29
N ALA A 435 -18.46 21.34 -11.01
CA ALA A 435 -18.89 22.40 -10.10
C ALA A 435 -18.43 23.81 -10.51
N ALA A 436 -17.25 23.94 -11.13
CA ALA A 436 -16.80 25.22 -11.68
C ALA A 436 -17.62 25.64 -12.90
N GLN A 437 -17.97 24.70 -13.77
CA GLN A 437 -18.84 24.94 -14.93
C GLN A 437 -20.26 25.33 -14.51
N GLU A 438 -20.78 24.72 -13.45
CA GLU A 438 -22.15 24.89 -12.96
C GLU A 438 -22.31 26.06 -11.95
N ASP A 439 -21.26 26.86 -11.72
CA ASP A 439 -21.25 27.94 -10.71
C ASP A 439 -21.58 27.47 -9.28
N LYS A 440 -21.12 26.27 -8.92
CA LYS A 440 -21.34 25.63 -7.60
C LYS A 440 -20.07 25.59 -6.73
N LEU A 441 -19.08 26.44 -7.01
CA LEU A 441 -17.90 26.55 -6.16
C LEU A 441 -18.27 27.13 -4.78
N PRO A 442 -17.74 26.60 -3.67
CA PRO A 442 -17.93 27.18 -2.35
C PRO A 442 -17.50 28.65 -2.31
N SER A 443 -18.38 29.53 -1.82
CA SER A 443 -18.04 30.92 -1.50
C SER A 443 -17.51 31.05 -0.08
N ILE A 444 -16.60 32.00 0.12
CA ILE A 444 -15.97 32.34 1.41
C ILE A 444 -15.87 33.85 1.59
N GLY A 445 -15.70 34.29 2.84
CA GLY A 445 -15.70 35.70 3.21
C GLY A 445 -17.11 36.28 3.34
N VAL A 446 -17.23 37.59 3.14
CA VAL A 446 -18.54 38.27 3.19
C VAL A 446 -19.42 37.85 2.00
N LYS A 447 -20.74 37.99 2.13
CA LYS A 447 -21.66 37.68 1.03
C LYS A 447 -21.40 38.61 -0.14
N SER A 448 -21.08 38.04 -1.30
CA SER A 448 -20.95 38.79 -2.55
C SER A 448 -22.27 39.46 -2.91
N SER A 449 -22.20 40.69 -3.41
CA SER A 449 -23.33 41.43 -3.95
C SER A 449 -22.96 42.05 -5.30
N THR A 450 -23.93 42.63 -6.01
CA THR A 450 -23.67 43.38 -7.25
C THR A 450 -22.77 44.61 -7.02
N THR A 451 -22.72 45.14 -5.81
CA THR A 451 -21.87 46.29 -5.43
C THR A 451 -20.53 45.88 -4.82
N GLN A 452 -20.41 44.63 -4.37
CA GLN A 452 -19.17 44.03 -3.84
C GLN A 452 -19.03 42.60 -4.41
N PRO A 453 -18.61 42.47 -5.68
CA PRO A 453 -18.42 41.16 -6.28
C PRO A 453 -17.24 40.43 -5.62
N ALA A 454 -17.20 39.10 -5.77
CA ALA A 454 -16.07 38.32 -5.31
C ALA A 454 -14.77 38.75 -6.00
N THR A 455 -13.71 38.98 -5.23
CA THR A 455 -12.45 39.54 -5.73
C THR A 455 -11.34 38.50 -5.82
N PHE A 456 -11.47 37.35 -5.15
CA PHE A 456 -10.42 36.33 -5.12
C PHE A 456 -10.91 34.88 -5.29
N LEU A 457 -9.98 34.01 -5.67
CA LEU A 457 -10.18 32.56 -5.78
C LEU A 457 -8.98 31.81 -5.17
N LEU A 458 -9.25 30.88 -4.27
CA LEU A 458 -8.28 29.88 -3.81
C LEU A 458 -8.38 28.64 -4.70
N TRP A 459 -7.31 28.30 -5.43
CA TRP A 459 -7.30 27.23 -6.42
C TRP A 459 -6.21 26.20 -6.12
N GLY A 460 -6.58 24.92 -6.02
CA GLY A 460 -5.59 23.87 -5.76
C GLY A 460 -6.10 22.48 -5.44
N ASP A 461 -5.24 21.70 -4.79
CA ASP A 461 -5.55 20.35 -4.32
C ASP A 461 -5.97 20.36 -2.84
N SER A 462 -5.79 19.23 -2.15
CA SER A 462 -6.07 19.14 -0.72
C SER A 462 -5.22 20.07 0.15
N HIS A 463 -4.05 20.53 -0.31
CA HIS A 463 -3.25 21.54 0.39
C HIS A 463 -3.95 22.90 0.39
N ALA A 464 -4.52 23.31 -0.75
CA ALA A 464 -5.39 24.48 -0.81
C ALA A 464 -6.62 24.31 0.11
N SER A 465 -7.28 23.14 0.09
CA SER A 465 -8.42 22.89 0.99
C SER A 465 -8.06 22.99 2.48
N SER A 466 -6.79 22.76 2.84
CA SER A 466 -6.32 22.76 4.23
C SER A 466 -6.09 24.18 4.78
N ILE A 467 -6.00 25.19 3.91
CA ILE A 467 -5.87 26.61 4.30
C ILE A 467 -7.14 27.42 4.03
N ALA A 468 -8.18 26.79 3.46
CA ALA A 468 -9.39 27.49 3.01
C ALA A 468 -10.16 28.18 4.15
N GLU A 469 -10.23 27.58 5.34
CA GLU A 469 -10.87 28.19 6.52
C GLU A 469 -10.12 29.46 6.97
N THR A 470 -8.79 29.45 6.95
CA THR A 470 -7.95 30.62 7.26
C THR A 470 -8.20 31.74 6.25
N CYS A 471 -8.27 31.40 4.96
CA CYS A 471 -8.66 32.35 3.92
C CYS A 471 -10.09 32.89 4.13
N ASN A 472 -11.03 32.06 4.56
CA ASN A 472 -12.39 32.49 4.89
C ASN A 472 -12.41 33.49 6.06
N ARG A 473 -11.62 33.27 7.11
CA ARG A 473 -11.50 34.22 8.24
C ARG A 473 -10.90 35.55 7.81
N LEU A 474 -9.75 35.52 7.13
CA LEU A 474 -9.12 36.73 6.60
C LEU A 474 -10.06 37.49 5.65
N ALA A 475 -10.78 36.78 4.79
CA ALA A 475 -11.76 37.41 3.90
C ALA A 475 -12.88 38.14 4.65
N ASN A 476 -13.39 37.56 5.74
CA ASN A 476 -14.37 38.21 6.60
C ASN A 476 -13.80 39.43 7.33
N GLU A 477 -12.56 39.33 7.83
CA GLU A 477 -11.87 40.44 8.52
C GLU A 477 -11.64 41.65 7.62
N TYR A 478 -11.25 41.42 6.36
CA TYR A 478 -11.04 42.48 5.36
C TYR A 478 -12.31 42.90 4.62
N GLY A 479 -13.45 42.26 4.89
CA GLY A 479 -14.71 42.56 4.23
C GLY A 479 -14.72 42.23 2.73
N VAL A 480 -14.01 41.18 2.31
CA VAL A 480 -13.91 40.74 0.92
C VAL A 480 -14.58 39.38 0.71
N SER A 481 -15.01 39.10 -0.52
CA SER A 481 -15.66 37.85 -0.90
C SER A 481 -14.80 37.09 -1.90
N GLY A 482 -14.83 35.77 -1.86
CA GLY A 482 -14.08 34.93 -2.79
C GLY A 482 -14.66 33.53 -2.92
N TYR A 483 -14.00 32.71 -3.73
CA TYR A 483 -14.40 31.33 -3.99
C TYR A 483 -13.26 30.36 -3.69
N VAL A 484 -13.62 29.08 -3.53
CA VAL A 484 -12.67 27.98 -3.34
C VAL A 484 -12.84 26.94 -4.45
N ALA A 485 -11.86 26.83 -5.33
CA ALA A 485 -11.76 25.81 -6.36
C ALA A 485 -10.74 24.75 -5.96
N THR A 486 -11.13 23.80 -5.09
CA THR A 486 -10.24 22.70 -4.71
C THR A 486 -10.75 21.35 -5.15
N HIS A 487 -9.87 20.57 -5.75
CA HIS A 487 -10.17 19.20 -6.18
C HIS A 487 -9.00 18.29 -5.80
N ALA A 488 -9.29 17.20 -5.10
CA ALA A 488 -8.25 16.28 -4.63
C ALA A 488 -7.42 15.74 -5.81
N ASN A 489 -6.10 15.66 -5.61
CA ASN A 489 -5.11 15.22 -6.61
C ASN A 489 -4.99 16.07 -7.87
N THR A 490 -5.63 17.25 -7.92
CA THR A 490 -5.58 18.14 -9.07
C THR A 490 -4.70 19.36 -8.77
N ILE A 491 -3.51 19.37 -9.36
CA ILE A 491 -2.62 20.54 -9.31
C ILE A 491 -3.27 21.72 -10.08
N PRO A 492 -3.20 22.97 -9.58
CA PRO A 492 -3.86 24.12 -10.22
C PRO A 492 -3.03 24.68 -11.37
N ILE A 493 -2.80 23.86 -12.40
CA ILE A 493 -1.96 24.15 -13.56
C ILE A 493 -2.69 23.67 -14.82
N LEU A 494 -2.76 24.53 -15.84
CA LEU A 494 -3.43 24.23 -17.11
C LEU A 494 -2.67 23.15 -17.90
N GLY A 495 -3.39 22.37 -18.70
CA GLY A 495 -2.80 21.44 -19.66
C GLY A 495 -2.09 20.22 -19.06
N VAL A 496 -2.06 20.07 -17.73
CA VAL A 496 -1.42 18.93 -17.06
C VAL A 496 -2.46 18.00 -16.46
N HIS A 497 -2.11 16.72 -16.45
CA HIS A 497 -2.86 15.72 -15.69
C HIS A 497 -1.95 14.80 -14.91
N ARG A 498 -2.50 14.34 -13.78
CA ARG A 498 -1.93 13.22 -13.04
C ARG A 498 -2.56 11.93 -13.56
N PRO A 499 -1.83 10.81 -13.63
CA PRO A 499 -2.40 9.50 -13.91
C PRO A 499 -3.72 9.27 -13.14
N ARG A 500 -4.78 8.87 -13.85
CA ARG A 500 -6.14 8.60 -13.32
C ARG A 500 -6.94 9.81 -12.82
N HIS A 501 -6.43 11.01 -13.06
CA HIS A 501 -7.17 12.25 -12.89
C HIS A 501 -7.24 12.98 -14.23
N PHE A 502 -7.74 12.30 -15.27
CA PHE A 502 -7.82 12.86 -16.63
C PHE A 502 -8.76 14.06 -16.72
N GLU A 503 -9.73 14.12 -15.81
CA GLU A 503 -10.64 15.26 -15.66
C GLU A 503 -9.94 16.50 -15.10
N SER A 504 -8.66 16.42 -14.68
CA SER A 504 -7.93 17.59 -14.18
C SER A 504 -7.76 18.68 -15.22
N ILE A 505 -7.61 18.33 -16.50
CA ILE A 505 -7.50 19.31 -17.59
C ILE A 505 -8.83 20.04 -17.76
N ALA A 506 -9.94 19.29 -17.82
CA ALA A 506 -11.27 19.86 -17.91
C ALA A 506 -11.57 20.75 -16.69
N TRP A 507 -11.36 20.24 -15.48
CA TRP A 507 -11.50 20.99 -14.23
C TRP A 507 -10.70 22.29 -14.23
N ASN A 508 -9.42 22.24 -14.58
CA ASN A 508 -8.57 23.44 -14.55
C ASN A 508 -8.98 24.46 -15.62
N ASN A 509 -9.47 24.00 -16.77
CA ASN A 509 -10.04 24.89 -17.79
C ASN A 509 -11.35 25.52 -17.30
N ASP A 510 -12.25 24.74 -16.68
CA ASP A 510 -13.51 25.24 -16.14
C ASP A 510 -13.28 26.26 -15.02
N VAL A 511 -12.25 26.06 -14.19
CA VAL A 511 -11.85 27.04 -13.16
C VAL A 511 -11.28 28.31 -13.79
N LEU A 512 -10.49 28.21 -14.86
CA LEU A 512 -10.00 29.38 -15.60
C LEU A 512 -11.16 30.17 -16.23
N ASP A 513 -12.13 29.47 -16.81
CA ASP A 513 -13.34 30.09 -17.37
C ASP A 513 -14.20 30.72 -16.26
N PHE A 514 -14.27 30.09 -15.08
CA PHE A 514 -14.91 30.68 -13.90
C PHE A 514 -14.23 31.99 -13.48
N VAL A 515 -12.89 32.02 -13.40
CA VAL A 515 -12.10 33.24 -13.12
C VAL A 515 -12.47 34.36 -14.09
N LYS A 516 -12.58 34.05 -15.38
CA LYS A 516 -12.94 35.00 -16.42
C LYS A 516 -14.38 35.51 -16.28
N ARG A 517 -15.35 34.60 -16.09
CA ARG A 517 -16.79 34.93 -15.99
C ARG A 517 -17.10 35.79 -14.77
N HIS A 518 -16.47 35.50 -13.64
CA HIS A 518 -16.65 36.24 -12.38
C HIS A 518 -15.68 37.43 -12.22
N GLN A 519 -14.84 37.70 -13.23
CA GLN A 519 -13.88 38.82 -13.24
C GLN A 519 -12.98 38.89 -11.99
N ILE A 520 -12.57 37.71 -11.50
CA ILE A 520 -11.73 37.58 -10.31
C ILE A 520 -10.43 38.37 -10.49
N LYS A 521 -9.96 39.03 -9.43
CA LYS A 521 -8.78 39.90 -9.45
C LYS A 521 -7.55 39.30 -8.79
N HIS A 522 -7.74 38.37 -7.85
CA HIS A 522 -6.65 37.69 -7.16
C HIS A 522 -6.85 36.18 -7.21
N VAL A 523 -5.81 35.43 -7.58
CA VAL A 523 -5.86 33.96 -7.58
C VAL A 523 -4.72 33.42 -6.73
N LEU A 524 -5.06 32.67 -5.67
CA LEU A 524 -4.10 31.99 -4.81
C LEU A 524 -3.97 30.52 -5.21
N LEU A 525 -2.80 30.15 -5.74
CA LEU A 525 -2.44 28.79 -6.09
C LEU A 525 -1.76 28.10 -4.90
N ALA A 526 -2.28 26.96 -4.45
CA ALA A 526 -1.66 26.14 -3.42
C ALA A 526 -1.79 24.65 -3.74
N SER A 527 -0.69 23.90 -3.60
CA SER A 527 -0.68 22.48 -3.99
C SER A 527 0.40 21.68 -3.25
N ARG A 528 0.30 20.36 -3.27
CA ARG A 528 1.44 19.47 -2.99
C ARG A 528 2.41 19.44 -4.18
N TRP A 529 3.18 20.51 -4.37
CA TRP A 529 4.05 20.69 -5.53
C TRP A 529 5.04 19.55 -5.76
N ALA A 530 5.86 19.20 -4.75
CA ALA A 530 6.94 18.21 -4.91
C ALA A 530 6.40 16.81 -5.23
N GLY A 531 5.25 16.43 -4.67
CA GLY A 531 4.63 15.13 -4.92
C GLY A 531 4.14 14.92 -6.36
N ASN A 532 4.13 15.98 -7.18
CA ASN A 532 3.74 15.94 -8.59
C ASN A 532 4.94 15.89 -9.55
N ILE A 533 6.16 16.18 -9.07
CA ILE A 533 7.35 16.24 -9.93
C ILE A 533 8.54 15.43 -9.41
N GLU A 534 8.50 14.97 -8.16
CA GLU A 534 9.55 14.17 -7.52
C GLU A 534 9.00 12.82 -7.04
N VAL A 535 9.85 11.80 -7.02
CA VAL A 535 9.54 10.50 -6.43
C VAL A 535 9.99 10.50 -4.97
N HIS A 536 9.05 10.66 -4.05
CA HIS A 536 9.36 10.64 -2.62
C HIS A 536 8.77 9.39 -1.94
N THR A 537 9.65 8.60 -1.35
CA THR A 537 9.40 7.50 -0.39
C THR A 537 8.70 6.22 -0.88
N SER A 538 7.67 6.29 -1.72
CA SER A 538 6.94 5.08 -2.16
C SER A 538 7.43 4.50 -3.48
N GLY A 539 8.41 5.13 -4.16
CA GLY A 539 8.89 4.68 -5.48
C GLY A 539 7.83 4.67 -6.58
N LEU A 540 6.64 5.21 -6.31
CA LEU A 540 5.52 5.26 -7.24
C LEU A 540 5.67 6.48 -8.15
N THR A 541 6.03 6.25 -9.42
CA THR A 541 5.99 7.26 -10.49
C THR A 541 4.55 7.62 -10.90
N SER A 542 3.55 6.89 -10.38
CA SER A 542 2.11 7.08 -10.63
C SER A 542 1.54 8.40 -10.11
N PHE A 543 2.39 9.31 -9.65
CA PHE A 543 2.01 10.61 -9.15
C PHE A 543 2.60 11.77 -9.95
N LEU A 544 3.49 11.47 -10.89
CA LEU A 544 4.15 12.46 -11.73
C LEU A 544 3.19 12.99 -12.79
N ILE A 545 3.12 14.31 -12.90
CA ILE A 545 2.28 14.98 -13.90
C ILE A 545 2.87 14.86 -15.30
N THR A 546 1.99 14.89 -16.30
CA THR A 546 2.38 14.98 -17.71
C THR A 546 1.35 15.84 -18.47
N ASP A 547 1.80 16.47 -19.54
CA ASP A 547 0.99 17.11 -20.56
C ASP A 547 0.97 16.30 -21.87
N ASP A 548 1.71 15.20 -21.93
CA ASP A 548 1.69 14.22 -23.01
C ASP A 548 1.51 12.81 -22.45
N SER A 549 0.38 12.17 -22.79
CA SER A 549 0.06 10.80 -22.38
C SER A 549 1.06 9.75 -22.90
N ARG A 550 1.83 10.06 -23.95
CA ARG A 550 2.84 9.18 -24.56
C ARG A 550 4.24 9.39 -23.97
N ALA A 551 4.49 10.49 -23.27
CA ALA A 551 5.79 10.78 -22.71
C ALA A 551 6.12 9.87 -21.52
N PRO A 552 7.38 9.43 -21.36
CA PRO A 552 7.80 8.65 -20.21
C PRO A 552 7.66 9.48 -18.92
N ARG A 553 7.01 8.91 -17.91
CA ARG A 553 6.80 9.54 -16.60
C ARG A 553 8.06 9.42 -15.75
N THR A 554 8.88 10.44 -15.85
CA THR A 554 10.10 10.59 -15.05
C THR A 554 10.08 11.94 -14.33
N PRO A 555 10.81 12.12 -13.22
CA PRO A 555 10.95 13.42 -12.56
C PRO A 555 11.40 14.51 -13.55
N ALA A 556 12.34 14.20 -14.45
CA ALA A 556 12.82 15.14 -15.45
C ALA A 556 11.74 15.58 -16.46
N THR A 557 10.83 14.68 -16.85
CA THR A 557 9.67 15.02 -17.68
C THR A 557 8.70 15.89 -16.89
N ALA A 558 8.33 15.47 -15.68
CA ALA A 558 7.35 16.16 -14.84
C ALA A 558 7.80 17.58 -14.43
N GLN A 559 9.09 17.77 -14.12
CA GLN A 559 9.69 19.08 -13.84
C GLN A 559 9.57 20.03 -15.05
N ARG A 560 9.86 19.54 -16.27
CA ARG A 560 9.72 20.33 -17.50
C ARG A 560 8.26 20.65 -17.81
N THR A 561 7.36 19.68 -17.62
CA THR A 561 5.92 19.86 -17.74
C THR A 561 5.43 20.93 -16.77
N LEU A 562 5.83 20.90 -15.50
CA LEU A 562 5.45 21.93 -14.53
C LEU A 562 5.97 23.31 -14.96
N GLN A 563 7.24 23.42 -15.32
CA GLN A 563 7.87 24.69 -15.70
C GLN A 563 7.16 25.34 -16.89
N ARG A 564 6.88 24.56 -17.94
CA ARG A 564 6.18 25.06 -19.14
C ARG A 564 4.75 25.50 -18.82
N ASN A 565 3.98 24.63 -18.16
CA ASN A 565 2.55 24.86 -17.98
C ASN A 565 2.24 25.84 -16.85
N LEU A 566 3.12 26.00 -15.86
CA LEU A 566 3.03 27.10 -14.89
C LEU A 566 3.13 28.44 -15.61
N LYS A 567 4.11 28.60 -16.52
CA LYS A 567 4.25 29.82 -17.32
C LYS A 567 2.99 30.11 -18.15
N THR A 568 2.41 29.09 -18.78
CA THR A 568 1.13 29.23 -19.51
C THR A 568 0.00 29.65 -18.58
N THR A 569 -0.13 29.01 -17.41
CA THR A 569 -1.19 29.28 -16.43
C THR A 569 -1.11 30.72 -15.92
N VAL A 570 0.08 31.17 -15.52
CA VAL A 570 0.32 32.54 -15.05
C VAL A 570 0.01 33.54 -16.17
N ALA A 571 0.53 33.33 -17.38
CA ALA A 571 0.28 34.24 -18.51
C ALA A 571 -1.22 34.35 -18.85
N SER A 572 -1.97 33.25 -18.80
CA SER A 572 -3.42 33.27 -19.02
C SER A 572 -4.16 34.09 -17.95
N LEU A 573 -3.76 33.99 -16.68
CA LEU A 573 -4.33 34.77 -15.59
C LEU A 573 -3.96 36.26 -15.71
N GLU A 574 -2.71 36.58 -16.02
CA GLU A 574 -2.22 37.95 -16.16
C GLU A 574 -2.87 38.69 -17.33
N GLN A 575 -3.16 38.01 -18.44
CA GLN A 575 -3.93 38.56 -19.55
C GLN A 575 -5.34 39.03 -19.14
N MET A 576 -5.88 38.50 -18.04
CA MET A 576 -7.16 38.92 -17.46
C MET A 576 -7.00 40.03 -16.38
N GLY A 577 -5.77 40.49 -16.14
CA GLY A 577 -5.44 41.46 -15.10
C GLY A 577 -5.46 40.88 -13.68
N VAL A 578 -5.27 39.56 -13.54
CA VAL A 578 -5.25 38.87 -12.24
C VAL A 578 -3.88 39.03 -11.58
N GLN A 579 -3.87 39.32 -10.28
CA GLN A 579 -2.73 39.15 -9.38
C GLN A 579 -2.62 37.67 -8.97
N VAL A 580 -1.55 37.00 -9.39
CA VAL A 580 -1.31 35.57 -9.14
C VAL A 580 -0.43 35.41 -7.91
N TRP A 581 -0.96 34.74 -6.89
CA TRP A 581 -0.27 34.43 -5.64
C TRP A 581 0.01 32.93 -5.60
N VAL A 582 1.23 32.52 -5.28
CA VAL A 582 1.60 31.11 -5.20
C VAL A 582 2.17 30.79 -3.83
N LEU A 583 1.49 29.93 -3.08
CA LEU A 583 1.99 29.42 -1.82
C LEU A 583 2.96 28.26 -2.07
N GLN A 584 4.23 28.45 -1.72
CA GLN A 584 5.21 27.37 -1.73
C GLN A 584 4.83 26.26 -0.75
N GLN A 585 5.42 25.07 -0.93
CA GLN A 585 5.04 23.92 -0.13
C GLN A 585 5.50 24.10 1.32
N VAL A 586 4.59 23.85 2.27
CA VAL A 586 4.94 23.71 3.70
C VAL A 586 5.96 22.58 3.90
N PRO A 587 6.74 22.60 5.01
CA PRO A 587 7.70 21.54 5.30
C PRO A 587 7.09 20.14 5.32
N LEU A 588 7.67 19.24 4.52
CA LEU A 588 7.30 17.82 4.45
C LEU A 588 8.02 17.06 5.57
N GLN A 589 7.24 16.58 6.53
CA GLN A 589 7.75 15.91 7.72
C GLN A 589 8.23 14.49 7.41
N THR A 590 9.19 14.00 8.19
CA THR A 590 9.78 12.65 8.07
C THR A 590 9.12 11.64 9.00
N ARG A 591 8.54 12.13 10.10
CA ARG A 591 7.76 11.37 11.08
C ARG A 591 6.38 11.99 11.20
N ASN A 592 5.38 11.18 11.55
CA ASN A 592 4.01 11.68 11.71
C ASN A 592 3.97 12.66 12.91
N PRO A 593 3.68 13.95 12.68
CA PRO A 593 3.67 14.95 13.74
C PRO A 593 2.74 14.62 14.89
N VAL A 594 1.56 14.09 14.57
CA VAL A 594 0.53 13.76 15.55
C VAL A 594 1.05 12.67 16.49
N HIS A 595 1.70 11.65 15.93
CA HIS A 595 2.26 10.56 16.71
C HIS A 595 3.39 11.03 17.62
N ALA A 596 4.29 11.88 17.10
CA ALA A 596 5.37 12.48 17.89
C ALA A 596 4.82 13.28 19.09
N LEU A 597 3.82 14.13 18.86
CA LEU A 597 3.17 14.93 19.91
C LEU A 597 2.44 14.05 20.93
N VAL A 598 1.71 13.02 20.48
CA VAL A 598 1.08 12.05 21.40
C VAL A 598 2.13 11.33 22.25
N ALA A 599 3.25 10.91 21.66
CA ALA A 599 4.33 10.26 22.41
C ALA A 599 4.91 11.19 23.48
N ALA A 600 5.14 12.47 23.18
CA ALA A 600 5.60 13.46 24.15
C ALA A 600 4.61 13.67 25.31
N ILE A 601 3.30 13.74 25.01
CA ILE A 601 2.27 13.81 26.06
C ILE A 601 2.30 12.56 26.94
N LYS A 602 2.40 11.36 26.36
CA LYS A 602 2.44 10.09 27.10
C LYS A 602 3.65 9.98 28.02
N THR A 603 4.82 10.46 27.61
CA THR A 603 6.05 10.39 28.40
C THR A 603 6.17 11.53 29.41
N GLY A 604 5.22 12.49 29.41
CA GLY A 604 5.31 13.69 30.23
C GLY A 604 6.44 14.63 29.81
N SER A 605 6.95 14.48 28.58
CA SER A 605 8.01 15.32 28.04
C SER A 605 7.55 16.78 27.98
N THR A 606 8.36 17.68 28.53
CA THR A 606 8.18 19.13 28.38
C THR A 606 8.74 19.64 27.05
N GLU A 607 9.63 18.88 26.41
CA GLU A 607 10.14 19.21 25.08
C GLU A 607 9.11 18.90 24.00
N ILE A 608 8.77 19.90 23.19
CA ILE A 608 7.92 19.75 22.02
C ILE A 608 8.74 19.04 20.93
N PRO A 609 8.29 17.87 20.44
CA PRO A 609 8.94 17.18 19.34
C PRO A 609 9.09 18.09 18.13
N ARG A 610 10.27 18.05 17.51
CA ARG A 610 10.60 18.93 16.39
C ARG A 610 10.42 18.22 15.05
N GLY A 611 10.19 19.00 14.00
CA GLY A 611 9.96 18.53 12.64
C GLY A 611 11.22 18.28 11.83
N VAL A 612 11.08 18.39 10.52
CA VAL A 612 12.18 18.23 9.56
C VAL A 612 13.19 19.38 9.64
N ALA A 613 14.47 19.06 9.44
CA ALA A 613 15.53 20.06 9.37
C ALA A 613 15.37 20.99 8.16
N LEU A 614 15.77 22.25 8.29
CA LEU A 614 15.67 23.27 7.24
C LEU A 614 16.46 22.87 5.98
N SER A 615 17.67 22.34 6.16
CA SER A 615 18.51 21.87 5.06
C SER A 615 17.83 20.73 4.28
N GLU A 616 17.22 19.79 4.98
CA GLU A 616 16.50 18.66 4.38
C GLU A 616 15.24 19.13 3.65
N HIS A 617 14.47 20.05 4.22
CA HIS A 617 13.32 20.65 3.54
C HIS A 617 13.73 21.37 2.25
N ARG A 618 14.77 22.22 2.33
CA ARG A 618 15.29 22.96 1.17
C ARG A 618 15.78 22.03 0.07
N GLU A 619 16.49 20.96 0.41
CA GLU A 619 16.95 19.99 -0.59
C GLU A 619 15.76 19.29 -1.27
N ARG A 620 14.76 18.86 -0.50
CA ARG A 620 13.53 18.23 -1.04
C ARG A 620 12.71 19.18 -1.92
N GLN A 621 12.73 20.49 -1.65
CA GLN A 621 11.97 21.48 -2.42
C GLN A 621 12.80 22.19 -3.50
N LYS A 622 14.09 21.89 -3.64
CA LYS A 622 15.03 22.61 -4.52
C LYS A 622 14.52 22.76 -5.95
N ASN A 623 14.02 21.68 -6.56
CA ASN A 623 13.53 21.71 -7.93
C ASN A 623 12.20 22.46 -8.07
N VAL A 624 11.27 22.25 -7.14
CA VAL A 624 10.00 22.99 -7.08
C VAL A 624 10.28 24.48 -6.96
N ASN A 625 11.05 24.88 -5.95
CA ASN A 625 11.30 26.29 -5.66
C ASN A 625 12.02 26.97 -6.81
N ARG A 626 13.00 26.29 -7.44
CA ARG A 626 13.65 26.78 -8.67
C ARG A 626 12.65 27.06 -9.80
N ILE A 627 11.65 26.19 -9.99
CA ILE A 627 10.63 26.37 -11.02
C ILE A 627 9.68 27.52 -10.66
N LEU A 628 9.16 27.56 -9.43
CA LEU A 628 8.24 28.61 -9.00
C LEU A 628 8.91 30.00 -9.06
N SER A 629 10.17 30.11 -8.61
CA SER A 629 10.94 31.35 -8.66
C SER A 629 11.45 31.74 -10.06
N SER A 630 11.22 30.91 -11.09
CA SER A 630 11.64 31.22 -12.47
C SER A 630 10.67 32.15 -13.22
N ILE A 631 9.50 32.43 -12.64
CA ILE A 631 8.53 33.37 -13.19
C ILE A 631 8.88 34.77 -12.71
N HIS A 632 9.06 35.70 -13.64
CA HIS A 632 9.34 37.11 -13.37
C HIS A 632 8.23 37.96 -13.98
N SER A 633 7.37 38.50 -13.12
CA SER A 633 6.27 39.39 -13.49
C SER A 633 5.83 40.22 -12.29
N GLU A 634 5.36 41.45 -12.52
CA GLU A 634 4.84 42.34 -11.46
C GLU A 634 3.55 41.80 -10.83
N ASN A 635 2.79 41.00 -11.56
CA ASN A 635 1.54 40.41 -11.11
C ASN A 635 1.73 39.02 -10.48
N TYR A 636 2.96 38.54 -10.33
CA TYR A 636 3.28 37.22 -9.77
C TYR A 636 3.96 37.34 -8.41
N HIS A 637 3.31 36.81 -7.38
CA HIS A 637 3.73 36.92 -5.98
C HIS A 637 3.97 35.53 -5.38
N LEU A 638 5.19 35.29 -4.92
CA LEU A 638 5.56 34.02 -4.28
C LEU A 638 5.49 34.15 -2.76
N LEU A 639 4.72 33.28 -2.13
CA LEU A 639 4.55 33.22 -0.68
C LEU A 639 5.38 32.03 -0.15
N ASP A 640 6.51 32.31 0.48
CA ASP A 640 7.37 31.30 1.11
C ASP A 640 6.98 31.11 2.60
N PRO A 641 6.43 29.94 2.99
CA PRO A 641 6.09 29.68 4.38
C PRO A 641 7.29 29.26 5.23
N THR A 642 8.46 29.01 4.63
CA THR A 642 9.63 28.42 5.30
C THR A 642 9.94 29.16 6.59
N ASP A 643 10.21 30.45 6.52
CA ASP A 643 10.63 31.24 7.69
C ASP A 643 9.61 31.18 8.84
N TYR A 644 8.30 31.05 8.57
CA TYR A 644 7.29 30.95 9.62
C TYR A 644 7.32 29.61 10.36
N PHE A 645 7.75 28.53 9.70
CA PHE A 645 7.92 27.22 10.36
C PHE A 645 9.23 27.12 11.15
N TYR A 646 10.24 27.96 10.84
CA TYR A 646 11.58 27.86 11.43
C TYR A 646 11.91 29.01 12.41
N ASN A 647 11.47 30.25 12.16
CA ASN A 647 11.82 31.43 12.97
C ASN A 647 11.03 31.56 14.30
N GLY A 648 10.17 30.59 14.63
CA GLY A 648 9.55 30.43 15.96
C GLY A 648 10.08 29.24 16.74
N SER A 649 11.06 28.50 16.20
CA SER A 649 11.66 27.36 16.89
C SER A 649 12.85 27.80 17.74
N GLU A 650 13.02 27.19 18.94
CA GLU A 650 14.22 27.39 19.77
C GLU A 650 15.53 27.05 19.02
N ASN A 651 15.43 26.27 17.96
CA ASN A 651 16.53 25.94 17.06
C ASN A 651 16.08 26.22 15.62
N ALA A 652 16.38 27.42 15.12
CA ALA A 652 15.99 27.95 13.80
C ALA A 652 16.32 27.05 12.58
N ASN A 653 16.97 25.91 12.79
CA ASN A 653 17.23 24.88 11.79
C ASN A 653 16.23 23.71 11.80
N ILE A 654 15.25 23.65 12.72
CA ILE A 654 14.28 22.55 12.81
C ILE A 654 12.85 23.08 12.89
N GLY A 655 11.98 22.61 12.00
CA GLY A 655 10.63 23.16 11.87
C GLY A 655 9.72 22.81 13.04
N ILE A 656 8.80 23.72 13.37
CA ILE A 656 7.72 23.46 14.33
C ILE A 656 6.62 22.60 13.70
N ILE A 657 6.05 21.71 14.51
CA ILE A 657 5.00 20.78 14.06
C ILE A 657 3.72 20.86 14.90
N GLY A 658 3.75 21.64 15.98
CA GLY A 658 2.66 21.83 16.91
C GLY A 658 3.16 22.40 18.23
N GLU A 659 2.23 22.49 19.16
CA GLU A 659 2.43 22.80 20.58
C GLU A 659 1.90 21.63 21.41
N ARG A 660 2.04 21.70 22.75
CA ARG A 660 1.76 20.57 23.67
C ARG A 660 0.43 19.86 23.39
N ASN A 661 -0.66 20.61 23.16
CA ASN A 661 -2.00 20.05 22.94
C ASN A 661 -2.58 20.39 21.55
N VAL A 662 -1.77 20.91 20.62
CA VAL A 662 -2.22 21.37 19.30
C VAL A 662 -1.25 20.90 18.23
N SER A 663 -1.70 20.10 17.28
CA SER A 663 -0.88 19.74 16.12
C SER A 663 -1.09 20.74 15.00
N TYR A 664 0.00 21.24 14.40
CA TYR A 664 -0.03 22.06 13.20
C TYR A 664 -0.15 21.24 11.91
N TYR A 665 0.01 19.92 12.03
CA TYR A 665 -0.12 18.97 10.92
C TYR A 665 -1.10 17.86 11.24
N ARG A 666 -1.88 17.41 10.26
CA ARG A 666 -2.74 16.21 10.41
C ARG A 666 -2.05 14.92 9.99
N ASP A 667 -1.04 15.04 9.13
CA ASP A 667 -0.22 13.96 8.58
C ASP A 667 1.17 14.53 8.22
N LEU A 668 1.92 13.87 7.34
CA LEU A 668 3.28 14.30 7.01
C LEU A 668 3.35 15.65 6.26
N HIS A 669 2.27 16.13 5.65
CA HIS A 669 2.33 17.26 4.72
C HIS A 669 1.14 18.20 4.71
N HIS A 670 0.01 17.82 5.28
CA HIS A 670 -1.14 18.71 5.39
C HIS A 670 -1.14 19.44 6.73
N VAL A 671 -1.19 20.76 6.66
CA VAL A 671 -1.44 21.60 7.83
C VAL A 671 -2.85 21.40 8.36
N THR A 672 -3.01 21.49 9.68
CA THR A 672 -4.32 21.62 10.32
C THR A 672 -4.81 23.06 10.20
N PHE A 673 -6.08 23.28 10.52
CA PHE A 673 -6.60 24.64 10.66
C PHE A 673 -5.79 25.44 11.70
N ALA A 674 -5.50 24.85 12.86
CA ALA A 674 -4.67 25.48 13.89
C ALA A 674 -3.26 25.85 13.36
N GLY A 675 -2.63 24.95 12.60
CA GLY A 675 -1.34 25.25 11.97
C GLY A 675 -1.43 26.33 10.89
N SER A 676 -2.50 26.35 10.11
CA SER A 676 -2.70 27.40 9.12
C SER A 676 -2.94 28.76 9.79
N GLU A 677 -3.72 28.84 10.86
CA GLU A 677 -3.95 30.09 11.60
C GLU A 677 -2.70 30.57 12.33
N ALA A 678 -1.97 29.67 13.01
CA ALA A 678 -0.79 30.05 13.77
C ALA A 678 0.39 30.43 12.87
N ILE A 679 0.62 29.67 11.79
CA ILE A 679 1.86 29.75 11.00
C ILE A 679 1.66 30.47 9.67
N LEU A 680 0.60 30.13 8.93
CA LEU A 680 0.44 30.62 7.56
C LEU A 680 -0.35 31.93 7.48
N ARG A 681 -1.16 32.25 8.49
CA ARG A 681 -2.00 33.45 8.49
C ARG A 681 -1.22 34.73 8.21
N PRO A 682 -0.07 35.04 8.84
CA PRO A 682 0.66 36.29 8.57
C PRO A 682 1.16 36.39 7.12
N LEU A 683 1.43 35.24 6.48
CA LEU A 683 1.85 35.19 5.09
C LEU A 683 0.65 35.42 4.14
N LEU A 684 -0.48 34.76 4.42
CA LEU A 684 -1.72 34.90 3.65
C LEU A 684 -2.31 36.31 3.78
N ASP A 685 -2.19 36.92 4.96
CA ASP A 685 -2.65 38.27 5.29
C ASP A 685 -2.18 39.32 4.27
N ARG A 686 -0.91 39.21 3.80
CA ARG A 686 -0.33 40.09 2.77
C ARG A 686 -1.17 40.17 1.52
N MET A 687 -1.76 39.05 1.09
CA MET A 687 -2.64 39.02 -0.07
C MET A 687 -3.93 39.81 0.21
N PHE A 688 -4.57 39.58 1.35
CA PHE A 688 -5.84 40.22 1.71
C PHE A 688 -5.69 41.73 1.96
N GLN A 689 -4.56 42.17 2.51
CA GLN A 689 -4.22 43.60 2.63
C GLN A 689 -4.24 44.34 1.29
N THR A 690 -3.88 43.68 0.18
CA THR A 690 -3.93 44.29 -1.16
C THR A 690 -5.36 44.44 -1.70
N MET A 691 -6.31 43.67 -1.16
CA MET A 691 -7.73 43.72 -1.55
C MET A 691 -8.57 44.59 -0.62
N ALA A 692 -8.02 44.97 0.54
CA ALA A 692 -8.70 45.76 1.54
C ALA A 692 -9.21 47.09 0.95
N PRO A 693 -10.47 47.47 1.20
CA PRO A 693 -10.95 48.82 0.89
C PRO A 693 -10.01 49.90 1.45
N PRO A 694 -9.85 51.05 0.77
CA PRO A 694 -8.93 52.12 1.20
C PRO A 694 -9.13 52.58 2.66
N ASN A 695 -10.35 52.44 3.20
CA ASN A 695 -10.72 52.88 4.55
C ASN A 695 -10.59 51.79 5.64
N SER A 696 -10.19 50.56 5.31
CA SER A 696 -10.05 49.45 6.27
C SER A 696 -8.61 49.03 6.55
N ARG A 697 -7.61 49.83 6.12
CA ARG A 697 -6.21 49.69 6.58
C ARG A 697 -6.08 50.10 8.05
N VAL A 698 -6.67 49.30 8.93
CA VAL A 698 -6.42 49.39 10.37
C VAL A 698 -5.00 48.92 10.59
N ASN A 699 -4.16 49.78 11.17
CA ASN A 699 -2.90 49.38 11.81
C ASN A 699 -3.26 48.41 12.95
N ILE A 700 -3.39 47.12 12.65
CA ILE A 700 -3.37 46.08 13.66
C ILE A 700 -1.91 45.92 14.03
N ALA A 701 -1.48 46.69 15.03
CA ALA A 701 -0.22 46.43 15.71
C ALA A 701 -0.23 44.95 16.14
N MET A 702 0.80 44.20 15.77
CA MET A 702 1.02 42.84 16.22
C MET A 702 1.06 42.81 17.76
N GLU A 703 -0.04 42.45 18.41
CA GLU A 703 0.01 41.97 19.78
C GLU A 703 0.62 40.56 19.77
N PRO A 704 1.64 40.29 20.60
CA PRO A 704 2.27 38.98 20.65
C PRO A 704 1.28 37.91 21.14
N ALA A 705 1.28 36.78 20.44
CA ALA A 705 0.46 35.59 20.63
C ALA A 705 0.55 34.96 22.04
N SER A 706 0.02 35.66 23.05
CA SER A 706 0.06 35.23 24.45
C SER A 706 -1.33 35.02 25.07
N ASN A 707 -2.41 35.31 24.33
CA ASN A 707 -3.78 35.28 24.87
C ASN A 707 -4.77 34.40 24.09
N LEU A 708 -4.33 33.21 23.65
CA LEU A 708 -5.25 32.11 23.34
C LEU A 708 -4.95 30.97 24.33
N ARG A 709 -5.63 31.01 25.48
CA ARG A 709 -5.72 29.90 26.44
C ARG A 709 -6.97 29.07 26.20
#